data_AF-A0AAW0EFQ6-F1
#
_entry.id   AF-A0AAW0EFQ6-F1
#
_cell.length_a   1.000
_cell.length_b   1.000
_cell.length_c   1.000
_cell.angle_alpha   90.00
_cell.angle_beta   90.00
_cell.angle_gamma   90.00
#
_symmetry.space_group_name_H-M   'P 1'
#
loop_
_entity.id
_entity.type
_entity.pdbx_description
1 polymer ?
#
loop_
_entity_poly.entity_id
_entity_poly.type
_entity_poly.pdbx_seq_one_letter_code
_entity_poly.pdbx_strand_id
1 'polypeptide(L)'
;MAPTKKQASSSKTSSKTSSISLKRVKGENFYRNAKQASRLKMLNGGKPVRDKDGKIIQAAAFQKGEDETKPGRVQPDRRWFGNTRVISQTALDHFRTSLSTKKDDPYSVLLRRNKLPMALLDDAANPNLGKRPHIVEVEPFSDTFGPKAQRKRPRIEAGSFDELSKLGAAAEEEAASAARENGTGVIEPLASSIVEAPTHADYHEPIYAKGTSRRIYGELYKVIDSSDVILHILDARDPLGTICESVLEYVKKEKSHKQIVLVINKCDLVPNWVTARYIQHLTPRFPTIAFHASPNHSFGKGSLIQLLRQFAQLHSDKKQISVGFIGYPNVGKSSVINTLKSGKVCRVAPVWQYITLTRRIYLIDCPGIVPTSAHDSETSTVLKGVVRVEALPTPSDHIPALMERVKPVYLSRTYSVPLPEQGKWEPEEFLDKLARMKGRLLKHGEPDLDAVAKILLSDWVRGRIPFFVAPPERSEELNKSEAKERARKEKGKAKAAAAEKGEVPGVRQNLGTIMQKNTFVAEDVQPLDDQFVGPSSAEDEQDDLAEEEDEEENGEQPAEEEEELTWNDVWEGIKQDDAAEVPETTVDQGLFVIFPKVANSDTPSSDEGSDGDDQAKKEPRMKTNKKKASNFYSDANVKNKNRSKSALLKSLPRGKRAEGHGQSRLERNGLSTLYLEVLRRRSFLIFDSRGNPTVEVDLYTAKGRFRAAVPSGASTGIHEAVELRDGDKNAYVGKGVSKAVANVNDVIAPELIKAGIAVTSQKEIDDFLIKLDGTPNKGKLGANAILGVSIAVAEAGAAEKGVPLYQHFADLAGIKPPFVLPCPAFNVINGGSHAGNKLAFQEFMLLPTGATSFTEAMKIGTETYHTLKKVISAKYGIDAVNVGDEGGFAPNVSGAEESLELLSEAIKKAGYEGKIKIALDVASSEFYKEGKYDLDFKNPNSDPSKWISGTELADLYMSYVKKYPIVSIEDPFDQDDWEAWTHFTKLSGIQIVGDDLTVTNPLRIKTAIEKKACNGLLLKVNQIGTISESIQAAQLAQSDGWGVMISHRSGETENTIIADLSVALGVGQIKTGAPARSERVAKYNMLLRIEEELKNATYAGGDGFSAGLTPPALLKK
;
A
#
# COMPACT_ATOMS: atom_id res chain seq x y z
N MET A 1 -60.73 29.95 -23.21
CA MET A 1 -59.62 30.00 -22.22
C MET A 1 -58.67 28.83 -22.54
N ALA A 2 -57.35 28.84 -22.34
CA ALA A 2 -56.49 29.83 -21.66
C ALA A 2 -55.15 30.07 -22.43
N PRO A 3 -54.65 31.33 -22.53
CA PRO A 3 -53.44 31.67 -23.30
C PRO A 3 -52.16 31.79 -22.43
N THR A 4 -51.73 30.72 -21.75
CA THR A 4 -50.73 30.81 -20.65
C THR A 4 -49.50 29.88 -20.74
N LYS A 5 -49.05 29.48 -21.95
CA LYS A 5 -47.83 28.66 -22.13
C LYS A 5 -46.77 29.14 -23.17
N LYS A 6 -46.80 30.40 -23.61
CA LYS A 6 -45.64 31.00 -24.33
C LYS A 6 -44.65 31.61 -23.31
N GLN A 7 -43.34 31.38 -23.49
CA GLN A 7 -42.31 31.88 -22.55
C GLN A 7 -42.38 33.40 -22.27
N ALA A 8 -42.88 34.19 -23.23
CA ALA A 8 -43.03 35.64 -23.10
C ALA A 8 -44.10 36.11 -22.09
N SER A 9 -45.09 35.28 -21.71
CA SER A 9 -46.09 35.68 -20.70
C SER A 9 -45.70 35.29 -19.27
N SER A 10 -44.88 34.25 -19.10
CA SER A 10 -44.40 33.78 -17.78
C SER A 10 -43.58 34.83 -17.01
N SER A 11 -43.05 35.86 -17.68
CA SER A 11 -42.31 36.95 -17.03
C SER A 11 -43.18 38.12 -16.55
N LYS A 12 -44.51 38.11 -16.82
CA LYS A 12 -45.41 39.19 -16.35
C LYS A 12 -46.00 38.95 -14.96
N THR A 13 -46.22 37.70 -14.56
CA THR A 13 -46.78 37.32 -13.24
C THR A 13 -45.74 37.23 -12.11
N SER A 14 -44.46 37.52 -12.39
CA SER A 14 -43.36 37.50 -11.43
C SER A 14 -42.52 38.78 -11.55
N SER A 15 -43.17 39.93 -11.53
CA SER A 15 -42.54 41.24 -11.73
C SER A 15 -41.91 41.80 -10.46
N LYS A 16 -40.62 42.13 -10.52
CA LYS A 16 -40.08 43.32 -9.85
C LYS A 16 -39.17 44.11 -10.80
N THR A 17 -39.69 45.29 -11.15
CA THR A 17 -39.00 46.50 -11.62
C THR A 17 -38.20 46.46 -12.93
N SER A 18 -38.31 47.56 -13.67
CA SER A 18 -37.72 47.79 -14.99
C SER A 18 -36.40 48.56 -14.92
N SER A 19 -35.28 47.86 -14.99
CA SER A 19 -33.99 48.36 -15.52
C SER A 19 -33.02 47.18 -15.70
N ILE A 20 -31.91 47.42 -16.40
CA ILE A 20 -30.83 46.46 -16.68
C ILE A 20 -31.24 45.26 -17.58
N SER A 21 -30.71 45.24 -18.80
CA SER A 21 -30.84 44.14 -19.79
C SER A 21 -29.94 42.94 -19.45
N LEU A 22 -30.17 42.30 -18.29
CA LEU A 22 -29.36 41.18 -17.79
C LEU A 22 -29.39 39.94 -18.71
N LYS A 23 -28.21 39.33 -18.90
CA LYS A 23 -27.95 38.21 -19.82
C LYS A 23 -28.79 36.96 -19.47
N ARG A 24 -29.85 36.70 -20.25
CA ARG A 24 -30.57 35.41 -20.26
C ARG A 24 -29.66 34.29 -20.76
N VAL A 25 -29.80 33.08 -20.21
CA VAL A 25 -28.95 31.93 -20.57
C VAL A 25 -29.69 30.98 -21.51
N LYS A 26 -29.06 30.58 -22.63
CA LYS A 26 -29.65 29.62 -23.59
C LYS A 26 -29.99 28.30 -22.88
N GLY A 27 -31.27 27.92 -22.89
CA GLY A 27 -31.80 26.75 -22.17
C GLY A 27 -32.61 27.10 -20.91
N GLU A 28 -32.76 28.38 -20.57
CA GLU A 28 -33.66 28.88 -19.54
C GLU A 28 -35.14 28.70 -19.95
N ASN A 29 -35.94 28.08 -19.08
CA ASN A 29 -37.37 27.81 -19.29
C ASN A 29 -38.10 27.59 -17.95
N PHE A 30 -39.40 27.28 -18.00
CA PHE A 30 -40.24 27.05 -16.81
C PHE A 30 -39.67 26.02 -15.82
N TYR A 31 -38.88 25.04 -16.29
CA TYR A 31 -38.27 24.00 -15.46
C TYR A 31 -36.81 24.30 -15.06
N ARG A 32 -36.19 25.36 -15.61
CA ARG A 32 -34.75 25.64 -15.50
C ARG A 32 -34.47 27.14 -15.51
N ASN A 33 -34.05 27.69 -14.37
CA ASN A 33 -33.49 29.05 -14.30
C ASN A 33 -32.05 29.10 -14.84
N ALA A 34 -31.52 30.30 -15.10
CA ALA A 34 -30.16 30.52 -15.62
C ALA A 34 -29.05 29.79 -14.86
N LYS A 35 -29.14 29.67 -13.53
CA LYS A 35 -28.16 28.93 -12.70
C LYS A 35 -28.22 27.42 -12.96
N GLN A 36 -29.42 26.86 -13.08
CA GLN A 36 -29.63 25.45 -13.43
C GLN A 36 -29.20 25.14 -14.87
N ALA A 37 -29.53 26.03 -15.82
CA ALA A 37 -29.10 25.91 -17.22
C ALA A 37 -27.57 25.91 -17.34
N SER A 38 -26.88 26.82 -16.63
CA SER A 38 -25.41 26.88 -16.61
C SER A 38 -24.78 25.63 -15.97
N ARG A 39 -25.35 25.10 -14.88
CA ARG A 39 -24.87 23.85 -14.24
C ARG A 39 -25.04 22.64 -15.16
N LEU A 40 -26.12 22.56 -15.93
CA LEU A 40 -26.30 21.52 -16.96
C LEU A 40 -25.32 21.71 -18.12
N LYS A 41 -25.08 22.95 -18.57
CA LYS A 41 -24.07 23.24 -19.59
C LYS A 41 -22.66 22.80 -19.17
N MET A 42 -22.32 22.86 -17.88
CA MET A 42 -21.03 22.38 -17.36
C MET A 42 -20.75 20.91 -17.69
N LEU A 43 -21.76 20.03 -17.64
CA LEU A 43 -21.60 18.59 -17.90
C LEU A 43 -21.29 18.28 -19.38
N ASN A 44 -21.78 19.11 -20.30
CA ASN A 44 -21.66 18.88 -21.74
C ASN A 44 -20.65 19.84 -22.42
N GLY A 45 -20.25 20.90 -21.73
CA GLY A 45 -19.55 22.06 -22.30
C GLY A 45 -18.07 22.16 -21.96
N GLY A 46 -17.47 21.12 -21.37
CA GLY A 46 -16.04 21.04 -21.08
C GLY A 46 -15.16 20.67 -22.29
N LYS A 47 -15.62 20.88 -23.53
CA LYS A 47 -14.87 20.58 -24.76
C LYS A 47 -14.30 21.86 -25.37
N PRO A 48 -13.11 21.82 -26.00
CA PRO A 48 -12.61 22.97 -26.75
C PRO A 48 -13.48 23.23 -27.99
N VAL A 49 -13.66 24.49 -28.35
CA VAL A 49 -14.30 24.90 -29.60
C VAL A 49 -13.21 25.09 -30.65
N ARG A 50 -13.37 24.46 -31.81
CA ARG A 50 -12.47 24.55 -32.95
C ARG A 50 -13.16 25.18 -34.15
N ASP A 51 -12.39 25.75 -35.07
CA ASP A 51 -12.84 26.10 -36.42
C ASP A 51 -12.90 24.86 -37.34
N LYS A 52 -13.16 25.07 -38.63
CA LYS A 52 -13.22 23.99 -39.63
C LYS A 52 -11.84 23.36 -39.88
N ASP A 53 -10.79 24.15 -39.71
CA ASP A 53 -9.40 23.80 -39.98
C ASP A 53 -8.73 23.15 -38.74
N GLY A 54 -9.49 22.99 -37.65
CA GLY A 54 -9.11 22.24 -36.45
C GLY A 54 -8.42 23.07 -35.37
N LYS A 55 -8.17 24.36 -35.62
CA LYS A 55 -7.51 25.27 -34.66
C LYS A 55 -8.49 25.67 -33.55
N ILE A 56 -7.98 25.79 -32.33
CA ILE A 56 -8.79 26.04 -31.13
C ILE A 56 -9.14 27.53 -31.05
N ILE A 57 -10.44 27.85 -31.24
CA ILE A 57 -11.00 29.20 -31.06
C ILE A 57 -11.21 29.49 -29.57
N GLN A 58 -11.67 28.48 -28.81
CA GLN A 58 -11.90 28.58 -27.39
C GLN A 58 -11.39 27.32 -26.70
N ALA A 59 -10.38 27.46 -25.85
CA ALA A 59 -9.87 26.38 -25.01
C ALA A 59 -10.97 25.79 -24.11
N ALA A 60 -10.80 24.53 -23.71
CA ALA A 60 -11.71 23.89 -22.77
C ALA A 60 -11.65 24.59 -21.39
N ALA A 61 -12.69 24.41 -20.58
CA ALA A 61 -12.70 24.93 -19.22
C ALA A 61 -11.50 24.38 -18.43
N PHE A 62 -10.74 25.29 -17.80
CA PHE A 62 -9.50 24.99 -17.06
C PHE A 62 -8.31 24.47 -17.91
N GLN A 63 -8.35 24.58 -19.24
CA GLN A 63 -7.24 24.25 -20.15
C GLN A 63 -6.79 25.45 -21.01
N LYS A 64 -6.75 26.66 -20.41
CA LYS A 64 -6.16 27.85 -21.07
C LYS A 64 -4.65 27.66 -21.22
N GLY A 65 -4.11 28.02 -22.39
CA GLY A 65 -2.67 27.97 -22.67
C GLY A 65 -1.87 29.05 -21.94
N GLU A 66 -0.55 28.90 -21.93
CA GLU A 66 0.38 29.77 -21.20
C GLU A 66 0.30 31.24 -21.64
N ASP A 67 -0.01 31.49 -22.93
CA ASP A 67 -0.23 32.83 -23.50
C ASP A 67 -1.31 33.66 -22.79
N GLU A 68 -2.28 33.01 -22.14
CA GLU A 68 -3.34 33.67 -21.36
C GLU A 68 -3.07 33.66 -19.83
N THR A 69 -1.97 33.06 -19.38
CA THR A 69 -1.63 32.98 -17.96
C THR A 69 -0.99 34.29 -17.48
N LYS A 70 -1.42 34.76 -16.30
CA LYS A 70 -0.83 35.95 -15.68
C LYS A 70 0.41 35.54 -14.88
N PRO A 71 1.52 36.29 -14.94
CA PRO A 71 2.74 35.97 -14.21
C PRO A 71 2.48 35.95 -12.70
N GLY A 72 2.85 34.85 -12.05
CA GLY A 72 2.62 34.58 -10.62
C GLY A 72 3.49 35.41 -9.66
N ARG A 73 3.45 36.74 -9.78
CA ARG A 73 4.17 37.67 -8.90
C ARG A 73 3.44 37.80 -7.57
N VAL A 74 4.16 37.57 -6.47
CA VAL A 74 3.67 37.81 -5.10
C VAL A 74 4.19 39.18 -4.65
N GLN A 75 3.29 40.15 -4.44
CA GLN A 75 3.67 41.53 -4.05
C GLN A 75 4.11 41.57 -2.58
N PRO A 76 5.33 42.03 -2.24
CA PRO A 76 5.82 42.04 -0.86
C PRO A 76 4.92 42.87 0.06
N ASP A 77 4.36 42.23 1.09
CA ASP A 77 3.48 42.84 2.10
C ASP A 77 4.04 42.59 3.51
N ARG A 78 4.14 43.65 4.32
CA ARG A 78 4.54 43.59 5.73
C ARG A 78 3.66 42.64 6.54
N ARG A 79 2.40 42.44 6.14
CA ARG A 79 1.44 41.54 6.79
C ARG A 79 1.85 40.06 6.78
N TRP A 80 2.73 39.62 5.88
CA TRP A 80 3.21 38.23 5.86
C TRP A 80 4.13 37.88 7.04
N PHE A 81 4.82 38.88 7.58
CA PHE A 81 5.82 38.72 8.65
C PHE A 81 5.22 38.96 10.05
N GLY A 82 3.92 39.22 10.14
CA GLY A 82 3.18 39.36 11.40
C GLY A 82 2.49 38.08 11.83
N ASN A 83 2.24 37.94 13.14
CA ASN A 83 1.53 36.78 13.69
C ASN A 83 0.08 36.70 13.18
N THR A 84 -0.19 35.78 12.27
CA THR A 84 -1.51 35.65 11.61
C THR A 84 -2.60 35.03 12.51
N ARG A 85 -2.22 34.37 13.60
CA ARG A 85 -3.10 33.87 14.66
C ARG A 85 -2.39 34.02 16.01
N VAL A 86 -3.10 34.53 17.00
CA VAL A 86 -2.64 34.65 18.40
C VAL A 86 -3.80 34.19 19.30
N ILE A 87 -3.50 33.56 20.43
CA ILE A 87 -4.45 33.15 21.47
C ILE A 87 -3.87 33.56 22.83
N SER A 88 -4.72 34.00 23.76
CA SER A 88 -4.28 34.27 25.14
C SER A 88 -4.19 32.97 25.94
N GLN A 89 -3.32 32.93 26.95
CA GLN A 89 -3.20 31.77 27.84
C GLN A 89 -4.53 31.41 28.51
N THR A 90 -5.26 32.41 29.01
CA THR A 90 -6.59 32.25 29.61
C THR A 90 -7.63 31.63 28.67
N ALA A 91 -7.64 32.04 27.39
CA ALA A 91 -8.53 31.45 26.39
C ALA A 91 -8.10 30.03 25.99
N LEU A 92 -6.80 29.74 26.03
CA LEU A 92 -6.22 28.43 25.75
C LEU A 92 -6.57 27.42 26.84
N ASP A 93 -6.49 27.79 28.12
CA ASP A 93 -6.79 26.87 29.23
C ASP A 93 -8.31 26.70 29.43
N HIS A 94 -9.12 27.74 29.17
CA HIS A 94 -10.57 27.59 29.01
C HIS A 94 -10.93 26.68 27.82
N PHE A 95 -10.20 26.76 26.70
CA PHE A 95 -10.38 25.87 25.54
C PHE A 95 -10.01 24.42 25.85
N ARG A 96 -8.94 24.18 26.65
CA ARG A 96 -8.56 22.85 27.12
C ARG A 96 -9.62 22.22 28.01
N THR A 97 -10.01 22.91 29.08
CA THR A 97 -11.03 22.43 30.02
C THR A 97 -12.37 22.17 29.32
N SER A 98 -12.93 23.16 28.61
CA SER A 98 -14.25 23.06 27.97
C SER A 98 -14.33 22.10 26.77
N LEU A 99 -13.20 21.66 26.19
CA LEU A 99 -13.17 20.61 25.16
C LEU A 99 -12.72 19.25 25.68
N SER A 100 -11.98 19.13 26.78
CA SER A 100 -11.64 17.83 27.38
C SER A 100 -12.90 17.01 27.70
N THR A 101 -13.83 17.61 28.43
CA THR A 101 -15.17 17.08 28.77
C THR A 101 -16.08 16.78 27.58
N LYS A 102 -15.69 17.17 26.35
CA LYS A 102 -16.46 16.99 25.11
C LYS A 102 -15.65 16.32 23.99
N LYS A 103 -14.43 15.87 24.27
CA LYS A 103 -13.59 15.13 23.31
C LYS A 103 -14.07 13.68 23.19
N ASP A 104 -14.58 13.14 24.30
CA ASP A 104 -14.92 11.74 24.47
C ASP A 104 -16.43 11.49 24.72
N ASP A 105 -17.27 12.52 24.70
CA ASP A 105 -18.74 12.38 24.61
C ASP A 105 -19.14 11.98 23.17
N PRO A 106 -19.65 10.75 22.94
CA PRO A 106 -20.00 10.26 21.60
C PRO A 106 -21.23 10.95 20.98
N TYR A 107 -22.00 11.73 21.74
CA TYR A 107 -23.17 12.46 21.25
C TYR A 107 -22.89 13.92 20.90
N SER A 108 -21.77 14.51 21.35
CA SER A 108 -21.42 15.90 21.01
C SER A 108 -20.71 16.04 19.66
N VAL A 109 -21.10 17.01 18.83
CA VAL A 109 -20.59 17.15 17.45
C VAL A 109 -19.87 18.49 17.22
N LEU A 110 -18.58 18.41 16.94
CA LEU A 110 -17.66 19.56 16.88
C LEU A 110 -17.59 20.22 15.48
N LEU A 111 -18.62 21.00 15.13
CA LEU A 111 -18.91 21.43 13.76
C LEU A 111 -17.87 22.31 13.03
N ARG A 112 -16.95 22.99 13.74
CA ARG A 112 -16.05 24.02 13.14
C ARG A 112 -14.56 23.79 13.42
N ARG A 113 -14.11 22.53 13.56
CA ARG A 113 -12.72 22.15 13.85
C ARG A 113 -11.65 22.91 13.03
N ASN A 114 -11.86 23.18 11.74
CA ASN A 114 -10.88 23.88 10.88
C ASN A 114 -10.54 25.33 11.32
N LYS A 115 -11.31 25.93 12.25
CA LYS A 115 -11.02 27.23 12.87
C LYS A 115 -10.43 27.13 14.28
N LEU A 116 -10.37 25.95 14.88
CA LEU A 116 -9.94 25.71 16.26
C LEU A 116 -8.52 25.11 16.29
N PRO A 117 -7.65 25.52 17.24
CA PRO A 117 -6.28 25.04 17.33
C PRO A 117 -6.20 23.67 18.03
N MET A 118 -6.75 22.63 17.40
CA MET A 118 -6.91 21.29 18.02
C MET A 118 -5.60 20.69 18.57
N ALA A 119 -4.45 20.94 17.92
CA ALA A 119 -3.15 20.39 18.35
C ALA A 119 -2.78 20.72 19.81
N LEU A 120 -3.19 21.90 20.31
CA LEU A 120 -2.90 22.36 21.68
C LEU A 120 -3.56 21.51 22.79
N LEU A 121 -4.45 20.59 22.42
CA LEU A 121 -5.08 19.59 23.28
C LEU A 121 -4.28 18.29 23.35
N ASP A 122 -3.63 17.91 22.24
CA ASP A 122 -2.95 16.62 22.13
C ASP A 122 -1.55 16.67 22.78
N ASP A 123 -0.87 17.84 22.74
CA ASP A 123 0.34 18.13 23.51
C ASP A 123 0.12 17.97 25.03
N ALA A 124 -1.08 18.34 25.52
CA ALA A 124 -1.43 18.29 26.93
C ALA A 124 -1.81 16.88 27.42
N ALA A 125 -2.27 16.01 26.51
CA ALA A 125 -2.70 14.65 26.83
C ALA A 125 -1.52 13.68 27.06
N ASN A 126 -0.28 14.09 26.76
CA ASN A 126 0.88 13.19 26.77
C ASN A 126 2.07 13.74 27.60
N PRO A 127 1.89 14.05 28.89
CA PRO A 127 2.90 14.70 29.75
C PRO A 127 4.15 13.84 30.03
N ASN A 128 4.18 12.59 29.57
CA ASN A 128 5.31 11.68 29.71
C ASN A 128 6.18 11.58 28.43
N LEU A 129 5.78 12.23 27.33
CA LEU A 129 6.45 12.10 26.02
C LEU A 129 7.92 12.59 26.03
N GLY A 130 8.30 13.45 26.98
CA GLY A 130 9.68 13.91 27.21
C GLY A 130 10.36 13.33 28.47
N LYS A 131 9.77 12.37 29.20
CA LYS A 131 10.29 11.91 30.50
C LYS A 131 11.32 10.78 30.45
N ARG A 132 11.43 10.04 29.33
CA ARG A 132 12.54 9.09 29.15
C ARG A 132 13.75 9.87 28.61
N PRO A 133 14.84 10.05 29.39
CA PRO A 133 16.01 10.77 28.89
C PRO A 133 16.60 10.03 27.69
N HIS A 134 17.03 10.77 26.66
CA HIS A 134 17.70 10.18 25.50
C HIS A 134 19.08 9.68 25.89
N ILE A 135 19.15 8.45 26.43
CA ILE A 135 20.38 7.83 26.93
C ILE A 135 21.52 7.81 25.89
N VAL A 136 21.19 7.82 24.59
CA VAL A 136 22.13 7.89 23.47
C VAL A 136 22.90 9.23 23.40
N GLU A 137 22.35 10.31 23.96
CA GLU A 137 23.02 11.62 24.08
C GLU A 137 24.05 11.65 25.22
N VAL A 138 23.91 10.75 26.21
CA VAL A 138 24.74 10.69 27.42
C VAL A 138 25.76 9.55 27.35
N GLU A 139 25.35 8.39 26.85
CA GLU A 139 26.17 7.20 26.60
C GLU A 139 25.98 6.76 25.13
N PRO A 140 26.79 7.27 24.19
CA PRO A 140 26.76 6.82 22.80
C PRO A 140 27.04 5.32 22.67
N PHE A 141 26.52 4.70 21.60
CA PHE A 141 26.62 3.24 21.44
C PHE A 141 28.07 2.74 21.37
N SER A 142 28.98 3.51 20.75
CA SER A 142 30.43 3.22 20.67
C SER A 142 31.15 3.19 22.01
N ASP A 143 30.61 3.92 22.97
CA ASP A 143 31.23 4.20 24.27
C ASP A 143 30.61 3.30 25.35
N THR A 144 29.40 2.80 25.06
CA THR A 144 28.71 1.75 25.81
C THR A 144 29.20 0.35 25.39
N PHE A 145 29.35 0.09 24.09
CA PHE A 145 29.68 -1.23 23.53
C PHE A 145 30.66 -1.17 22.35
N GLY A 146 31.58 -2.13 22.28
CA GLY A 146 32.57 -2.27 21.19
C GLY A 146 34.00 -1.89 21.60
N PRO A 147 34.94 -1.79 20.63
CA PRO A 147 36.37 -1.66 20.91
C PRO A 147 36.79 -0.31 21.52
N LYS A 148 35.87 0.66 21.65
CA LYS A 148 36.08 1.94 22.35
C LYS A 148 35.27 2.07 23.64
N ALA A 149 34.64 1.00 24.14
CA ALA A 149 33.73 1.03 25.28
C ALA A 149 34.41 1.52 26.58
N GLN A 150 33.91 2.67 27.06
CA GLN A 150 34.30 3.29 28.32
C GLN A 150 33.49 2.77 29.51
N ARG A 151 32.25 2.32 29.28
CA ARG A 151 31.38 1.77 30.34
C ARG A 151 31.99 0.50 30.97
N LYS A 152 32.44 0.59 32.23
CA LYS A 152 33.03 -0.55 32.99
C LYS A 152 32.10 -1.20 34.00
N ARG A 153 30.96 -0.59 34.33
CA ARG A 153 29.96 -1.14 35.27
C ARG A 153 28.56 -1.01 34.66
N PRO A 154 27.65 -1.97 34.91
CA PRO A 154 26.23 -1.76 34.63
C PRO A 154 25.68 -0.65 35.54
N ARG A 155 24.56 -0.05 35.14
CA ARG A 155 23.72 0.74 36.04
C ARG A 155 22.50 -0.15 36.29
N ILE A 156 22.38 -0.67 37.50
CA ILE A 156 21.28 -1.54 37.95
C ILE A 156 20.58 -0.78 39.07
N GLU A 157 19.26 -0.92 39.19
CA GLU A 157 18.46 -0.19 40.18
C GLU A 157 18.46 -0.87 41.56
N ALA A 158 18.89 -2.14 41.65
CA ALA A 158 19.19 -2.83 42.90
C ALA A 158 20.50 -2.31 43.55
N GLY A 159 20.44 -1.96 44.83
CA GLY A 159 21.59 -1.59 45.65
C GLY A 159 22.25 -2.78 46.36
N SER A 160 21.51 -3.87 46.56
CA SER A 160 21.97 -5.09 47.26
C SER A 160 21.80 -6.36 46.42
N PHE A 161 22.48 -7.44 46.83
CA PHE A 161 22.35 -8.75 46.19
C PHE A 161 21.00 -9.42 46.48
N ASP A 162 20.40 -9.14 47.64
CA ASP A 162 19.07 -9.64 48.03
C ASP A 162 17.95 -9.00 47.18
N GLU A 163 18.00 -7.69 46.96
CA GLU A 163 17.11 -7.01 45.99
C GLU A 163 17.26 -7.57 44.57
N LEU A 164 18.50 -7.83 44.12
CA LEU A 164 18.75 -8.43 42.81
C LEU A 164 18.20 -9.85 42.71
N SER A 165 18.29 -10.64 43.79
CA SER A 165 17.72 -11.99 43.87
C SER A 165 16.18 -11.95 43.83
N LYS A 166 15.55 -10.97 44.48
CA LYS A 166 14.09 -10.78 44.48
C LYS A 166 13.57 -10.33 43.11
N LEU A 167 14.28 -9.43 42.44
CA LEU A 167 13.98 -9.04 41.05
C LEU A 167 14.18 -10.21 40.07
N GLY A 168 15.17 -11.07 40.31
CA GLY A 168 15.38 -12.30 39.55
C GLY A 168 14.22 -13.29 39.69
N ALA A 169 13.82 -13.59 40.93
CA ALA A 169 12.71 -14.49 41.22
C ALA A 169 11.38 -13.97 40.66
N ALA A 170 11.09 -12.67 40.80
CA ALA A 170 9.88 -12.06 40.25
C ALA A 170 9.84 -12.13 38.71
N ALA A 171 10.99 -11.96 38.03
CA ALA A 171 11.08 -12.09 36.57
C ALA A 171 10.99 -13.56 36.09
N GLU A 172 11.40 -14.52 36.91
CA GLU A 172 11.21 -15.96 36.65
C GLU A 172 9.74 -16.36 36.84
N GLU A 173 9.07 -15.82 37.85
CA GLU A 173 7.63 -15.99 38.07
C GLU A 173 6.79 -15.31 36.97
N GLU A 174 7.14 -14.09 36.54
CA GLU A 174 6.52 -13.39 35.40
C GLU A 174 6.73 -14.15 34.08
N ALA A 175 7.91 -14.73 33.86
CA ALA A 175 8.16 -15.59 32.69
C ALA A 175 7.36 -16.90 32.75
N ALA A 176 7.20 -17.50 33.94
CA ALA A 176 6.41 -18.71 34.14
C ALA A 176 4.90 -18.46 34.03
N SER A 177 4.39 -17.32 34.50
CA SER A 177 2.99 -16.93 34.33
C SER A 177 2.69 -16.60 32.86
N ALA A 178 3.57 -15.83 32.19
CA ALA A 178 3.42 -15.54 30.77
C ALA A 178 3.47 -16.79 29.89
N ALA A 179 4.28 -17.79 30.25
CA ALA A 179 4.28 -19.09 29.56
C ALA A 179 2.96 -19.85 29.73
N ARG A 180 2.34 -19.80 30.93
CA ARG A 180 1.03 -20.40 31.21
C ARG A 180 -0.12 -19.68 30.50
N GLU A 181 -0.14 -18.35 30.50
CA GLU A 181 -1.20 -17.54 29.87
C GLU A 181 -1.24 -17.66 28.33
N ASN A 182 -0.14 -18.03 27.68
CA ASN A 182 -0.10 -18.23 26.22
C ASN A 182 -0.50 -19.66 25.78
N GLY A 183 -0.96 -20.52 26.69
CA GLY A 183 -1.38 -21.90 26.40
C GLY A 183 -0.25 -22.89 26.05
N THR A 184 0.95 -22.40 25.77
CA THR A 184 2.14 -23.22 25.50
C THR A 184 2.74 -23.71 26.82
N GLY A 185 2.31 -24.88 27.29
CA GLY A 185 2.89 -25.59 28.45
C GLY A 185 4.36 -26.03 28.29
N VAL A 186 5.06 -25.55 27.25
CA VAL A 186 6.47 -25.74 26.99
C VAL A 186 7.11 -24.36 26.91
N ILE A 187 8.16 -24.12 27.70
CA ILE A 187 9.03 -22.96 27.51
C ILE A 187 9.77 -23.19 26.20
N GLU A 188 9.32 -22.60 25.09
CA GLU A 188 10.07 -22.62 23.83
C GLU A 188 11.40 -21.85 24.01
N PRO A 189 12.56 -22.53 23.99
CA PRO A 189 13.82 -21.85 23.80
C PRO A 189 13.87 -21.39 22.35
N LEU A 190 14.22 -20.12 22.11
CA LEU A 190 14.38 -19.49 20.78
C LEU A 190 15.49 -20.10 19.88
N ALA A 191 15.91 -21.33 20.19
CA ALA A 191 16.97 -22.11 19.54
C ALA A 191 16.56 -23.57 19.25
N SER A 192 15.39 -24.06 19.70
CA SER A 192 14.90 -25.41 19.38
C SER A 192 13.73 -25.41 18.39
N SER A 193 13.88 -24.65 17.29
CA SER A 193 13.16 -24.97 16.06
C SER A 193 13.66 -26.33 15.54
N ILE A 194 13.12 -27.41 16.11
CA ILE A 194 13.25 -28.76 15.54
C ILE A 194 12.68 -28.65 14.12
N VAL A 195 13.42 -29.15 13.14
CA VAL A 195 12.97 -29.17 11.75
C VAL A 195 11.97 -30.32 11.60
N GLU A 196 10.74 -30.08 12.04
CA GLU A 196 9.62 -30.71 11.38
C GLU A 196 9.70 -30.32 9.90
N ALA A 197 9.74 -31.34 9.02
CA ALA A 197 9.79 -31.07 7.60
C ALA A 197 8.49 -30.36 7.20
N PRO A 198 8.54 -29.24 6.44
CA PRO A 198 7.34 -28.49 6.09
C PRO A 198 6.37 -29.38 5.31
N THR A 199 5.33 -29.84 6.00
CA THR A 199 4.26 -30.62 5.41
C THR A 199 3.32 -29.67 4.66
N HIS A 200 2.40 -30.21 3.86
CA HIS A 200 1.51 -29.37 3.05
C HIS A 200 0.50 -28.53 3.86
N ALA A 201 0.48 -28.64 5.20
CA ALA A 201 -0.40 -27.89 6.09
C ALA A 201 -0.11 -26.37 6.13
N ASP A 202 1.14 -25.94 5.92
CA ASP A 202 1.53 -24.51 6.00
C ASP A 202 0.97 -23.63 4.86
N TYR A 203 0.23 -24.21 3.90
CA TYR A 203 -0.29 -23.49 2.75
C TYR A 203 -1.65 -22.82 3.01
N HIS A 204 -1.61 -21.64 3.63
CA HIS A 204 -2.79 -20.76 3.75
C HIS A 204 -3.41 -20.45 2.38
N GLU A 205 -4.68 -20.81 2.20
CA GLU A 205 -5.28 -20.71 0.88
C GLU A 205 -5.63 -19.27 0.47
N PRO A 206 -5.44 -18.89 -0.81
CA PRO A 206 -5.87 -17.59 -1.35
C PRO A 206 -7.38 -17.28 -1.24
N ILE A 207 -8.21 -18.23 -0.80
CA ILE A 207 -9.63 -18.00 -0.54
C ILE A 207 -9.89 -17.23 0.76
N TYR A 208 -9.13 -17.46 1.82
CA TYR A 208 -9.34 -16.78 3.11
C TYR A 208 -8.93 -15.31 3.05
N ALA A 209 -7.97 -14.96 2.18
CA ALA A 209 -7.60 -13.58 1.84
C ALA A 209 -8.70 -12.76 1.12
N LYS A 210 -9.90 -13.29 0.87
CA LYS A 210 -11.01 -12.59 0.19
C LYS A 210 -11.66 -11.52 1.07
N GLY A 211 -11.01 -10.37 1.16
CA GLY A 211 -11.49 -9.16 1.84
C GLY A 211 -10.37 -8.15 2.11
N THR A 212 -9.13 -8.63 2.14
CA THR A 212 -7.90 -7.87 2.43
C THR A 212 -7.32 -7.14 1.21
N SER A 213 -7.88 -7.39 0.02
CA SER A 213 -7.35 -6.89 -1.27
C SER A 213 -7.21 -5.37 -1.33
N ARG A 214 -6.05 -4.90 -1.81
CA ARG A 214 -5.75 -3.47 -2.05
C ARG A 214 -6.83 -2.75 -2.88
N ARG A 215 -7.52 -3.45 -3.79
CA ARG A 215 -8.65 -2.88 -4.55
C ARG A 215 -9.84 -2.55 -3.64
N ILE A 216 -10.20 -3.45 -2.73
CA ILE A 216 -11.33 -3.28 -1.79
C ILE A 216 -11.03 -2.13 -0.83
N TYR A 217 -9.81 -2.08 -0.28
CA TYR A 217 -9.34 -0.97 0.54
C TYR A 217 -9.28 0.36 -0.24
N GLY A 218 -8.92 0.32 -1.52
CA GLY A 218 -8.99 1.48 -2.41
C GLY A 218 -10.40 2.04 -2.58
N GLU A 219 -11.44 1.19 -2.61
CA GLU A 219 -12.83 1.66 -2.57
C GLU A 219 -13.27 2.12 -1.17
N LEU A 220 -12.88 1.39 -0.11
CA LEU A 220 -13.15 1.77 1.30
C LEU A 220 -12.69 3.21 1.57
N TYR A 221 -11.44 3.55 1.25
CA TYR A 221 -10.92 4.88 1.52
C TYR A 221 -11.59 5.98 0.68
N LYS A 222 -12.07 5.69 -0.54
CA LYS A 222 -12.93 6.61 -1.32
C LYS A 222 -14.29 6.84 -0.66
N VAL A 223 -14.92 5.80 -0.10
CA VAL A 223 -16.19 5.90 0.63
C VAL A 223 -16.01 6.68 1.93
N ILE A 224 -14.96 6.38 2.71
CA ILE A 224 -14.59 7.14 3.91
C ILE A 224 -14.33 8.61 3.55
N ASP A 225 -13.64 8.91 2.46
CA ASP A 225 -13.34 10.31 2.09
C ASP A 225 -14.55 11.06 1.54
N SER A 226 -15.41 10.39 0.76
CA SER A 226 -16.63 10.97 0.16
C SER A 226 -17.80 11.15 1.12
N SER A 227 -17.75 10.57 2.33
CA SER A 227 -18.83 10.62 3.32
C SER A 227 -18.62 11.71 4.38
N ASP A 228 -19.73 12.25 4.89
CA ASP A 228 -19.77 13.14 6.06
C ASP A 228 -20.06 12.34 7.34
N VAL A 229 -20.91 11.31 7.21
CA VAL A 229 -21.33 10.38 8.25
C VAL A 229 -21.03 8.96 7.79
N ILE A 230 -20.52 8.13 8.70
CA ILE A 230 -20.18 6.73 8.48
C ILE A 230 -21.09 5.88 9.37
N LEU A 231 -21.84 4.98 8.74
CA LEU A 231 -22.62 3.93 9.38
C LEU A 231 -21.82 2.62 9.31
N HIS A 232 -21.34 2.13 10.46
CA HIS A 232 -20.66 0.85 10.54
C HIS A 232 -21.68 -0.24 10.90
N ILE A 233 -21.89 -1.20 9.99
CA ILE A 233 -22.95 -2.21 10.07
C ILE A 233 -22.37 -3.50 10.65
N LEU A 234 -22.95 -3.97 11.76
CA LEU A 234 -22.55 -5.16 12.51
C LEU A 234 -23.59 -6.28 12.38
N ASP A 235 -23.19 -7.53 12.61
CA ASP A 235 -24.10 -8.69 12.73
C ASP A 235 -24.53 -8.86 14.19
N ALA A 236 -25.84 -8.92 14.46
CA ALA A 236 -26.38 -9.02 15.82
C ALA A 236 -25.98 -10.30 16.57
N ARG A 237 -25.51 -11.33 15.86
CA ARG A 237 -25.06 -12.61 16.44
C ARG A 237 -23.63 -12.54 16.97
N ASP A 238 -22.80 -11.68 16.39
CA ASP A 238 -21.41 -11.43 16.79
C ASP A 238 -21.02 -10.00 16.40
N PRO A 239 -21.41 -8.98 17.19
CA PRO A 239 -21.13 -7.59 16.87
C PRO A 239 -19.69 -7.17 17.23
N LEU A 240 -18.98 -7.97 18.03
CA LEU A 240 -17.58 -7.71 18.41
C LEU A 240 -16.63 -8.29 17.36
N GLY A 241 -16.76 -9.58 17.00
CA GLY A 241 -15.95 -10.19 15.94
C GLY A 241 -16.24 -9.65 14.53
N THR A 242 -17.33 -8.88 14.35
CA THR A 242 -17.62 -8.12 13.11
C THR A 242 -17.33 -6.61 13.19
N ILE A 243 -16.73 -6.11 14.29
CA ILE A 243 -16.24 -4.73 14.37
C ILE A 243 -14.90 -4.58 13.62
N CYS A 244 -14.65 -3.41 13.01
CA CYS A 244 -13.41 -3.14 12.30
C CYS A 244 -12.60 -2.06 13.03
N GLU A 245 -12.02 -2.39 14.20
CA GLU A 245 -11.36 -1.41 15.07
C GLU A 245 -10.30 -0.58 14.33
N SER A 246 -9.43 -1.18 13.54
CA SER A 246 -8.41 -0.48 12.75
C SER A 246 -8.95 0.59 11.79
N VAL A 247 -10.20 0.45 11.33
CA VAL A 247 -10.88 1.47 10.51
C VAL A 247 -11.50 2.57 11.38
N LEU A 248 -12.02 2.21 12.55
CA LEU A 248 -12.55 3.16 13.53
C LEU A 248 -11.42 4.04 14.11
N GLU A 249 -10.27 3.46 14.44
CA GLU A 249 -9.05 4.16 14.86
C GLU A 249 -8.53 5.08 13.76
N TYR A 250 -8.42 4.61 12.52
CA TYR A 250 -8.00 5.42 11.38
C TYR A 250 -8.92 6.65 11.21
N VAL A 251 -10.24 6.48 11.34
CA VAL A 251 -11.17 7.62 11.28
C VAL A 251 -11.05 8.53 12.51
N LYS A 252 -10.92 7.98 13.74
CA LYS A 252 -10.74 8.78 14.97
C LYS A 252 -9.47 9.62 14.92
N LYS A 253 -8.38 9.09 14.35
CA LYS A 253 -7.07 9.75 14.20
C LYS A 253 -7.03 10.73 13.02
N GLU A 254 -7.18 10.23 11.79
CA GLU A 254 -6.91 11.01 10.57
C GLU A 254 -8.12 11.86 10.13
N LYS A 255 -9.34 11.42 10.43
CA LYS A 255 -10.59 12.00 9.87
C LYS A 255 -11.66 12.29 10.94
N SER A 256 -11.21 12.69 12.13
CA SER A 256 -12.01 12.89 13.35
C SER A 256 -13.26 13.77 13.19
N HIS A 257 -13.32 14.61 12.16
CA HIS A 257 -14.48 15.46 11.84
C HIS A 257 -15.69 14.68 11.28
N LYS A 258 -15.49 13.43 10.86
CA LYS A 258 -16.55 12.55 10.31
C LYS A 258 -17.24 11.82 11.45
N GLN A 259 -18.57 11.73 11.37
CA GLN A 259 -19.39 11.15 12.43
C GLN A 259 -19.50 9.64 12.25
N ILE A 260 -19.31 8.87 13.31
CA ILE A 260 -19.41 7.41 13.31
C ILE A 260 -20.67 7.00 14.08
N VAL A 261 -21.47 6.10 13.52
CA VAL A 261 -22.64 5.51 14.16
C VAL A 261 -22.62 4.00 13.90
N LEU A 262 -22.82 3.19 14.94
CA LEU A 262 -22.91 1.75 14.81
C LEU A 262 -24.37 1.33 14.55
N VAL A 263 -24.56 0.36 13.65
CA VAL A 263 -25.87 -0.20 13.33
C VAL A 263 -25.81 -1.71 13.46
N ILE A 264 -26.36 -2.24 14.54
CA ILE A 264 -26.54 -3.67 14.77
C ILE A 264 -27.69 -4.12 13.85
N ASN A 265 -27.39 -4.97 12.86
CA ASN A 265 -28.35 -5.51 11.92
C ASN A 265 -28.53 -7.02 12.12
N LYS A 266 -29.64 -7.57 11.63
CA LYS A 266 -30.09 -8.96 11.86
C LYS A 266 -30.60 -9.24 13.29
N CYS A 267 -31.15 -8.23 13.97
CA CYS A 267 -31.71 -8.36 15.34
C CYS A 267 -32.89 -9.36 15.43
N ASP A 268 -33.42 -9.84 14.31
CA ASP A 268 -34.43 -10.90 14.17
C ASP A 268 -33.89 -12.32 14.40
N LEU A 269 -32.57 -12.50 14.38
CA LEU A 269 -31.88 -13.78 14.57
C LEU A 269 -31.49 -14.07 16.02
N VAL A 270 -31.63 -13.10 16.93
CA VAL A 270 -31.15 -13.17 18.32
C VAL A 270 -32.24 -12.71 19.31
N PRO A 271 -32.16 -13.05 20.60
CA PRO A 271 -33.09 -12.52 21.61
C PRO A 271 -33.03 -10.99 21.75
N ASN A 272 -34.17 -10.36 22.01
CA ASN A 272 -34.27 -8.90 22.17
C ASN A 272 -33.37 -8.37 23.31
N TRP A 273 -33.14 -9.17 24.35
CA TRP A 273 -32.28 -8.81 25.50
C TRP A 273 -30.78 -8.81 25.14
N VAL A 274 -30.33 -9.69 24.24
CA VAL A 274 -28.95 -9.72 23.72
C VAL A 274 -28.68 -8.44 22.94
N THR A 275 -29.60 -8.07 22.05
CA THR A 275 -29.51 -6.80 21.30
C THR A 275 -29.51 -5.59 22.26
N ALA A 276 -30.33 -5.60 23.31
CA ALA A 276 -30.36 -4.52 24.31
C ALA A 276 -29.03 -4.39 25.08
N ARG A 277 -28.44 -5.50 25.54
CA ARG A 277 -27.12 -5.50 26.21
C ARG A 277 -26.01 -5.01 25.28
N TYR A 278 -25.95 -5.46 24.02
CA TYR A 278 -24.95 -4.97 23.07
C TYR A 278 -25.09 -3.48 22.73
N ILE A 279 -26.31 -2.93 22.65
CA ILE A 279 -26.50 -1.47 22.54
C ILE A 279 -25.89 -0.77 23.75
N GLN A 280 -26.19 -1.23 24.97
CA GLN A 280 -25.67 -0.61 26.20
C GLN A 280 -24.14 -0.69 26.30
N HIS A 281 -23.52 -1.80 25.90
CA HIS A 281 -22.07 -1.97 25.88
C HIS A 281 -21.37 -1.10 24.83
N LEU A 282 -21.95 -0.95 23.64
CA LEU A 282 -21.35 -0.20 22.53
C LEU A 282 -21.61 1.32 22.57
N THR A 283 -22.75 1.76 23.13
CA THR A 283 -23.15 3.18 23.22
C THR A 283 -22.09 4.11 23.82
N PRO A 284 -21.38 3.75 24.93
CA PRO A 284 -20.31 4.57 25.48
C PRO A 284 -19.14 4.83 24.51
N ARG A 285 -18.85 3.91 23.57
CA ARG A 285 -17.81 4.10 22.55
C ARG A 285 -18.36 4.87 21.34
N PHE A 286 -19.57 4.55 20.88
CA PHE A 286 -20.20 5.15 19.69
C PHE A 286 -21.73 5.09 19.74
N PRO A 287 -22.47 6.09 19.20
CA PRO A 287 -23.93 6.02 19.13
C PRO A 287 -24.39 4.79 18.34
N THR A 288 -25.19 3.93 18.98
CA THR A 288 -25.54 2.60 18.46
C THR A 288 -27.05 2.45 18.25
N ILE A 289 -27.46 1.86 17.13
CA ILE A 289 -28.86 1.64 16.72
C ILE A 289 -29.11 0.16 16.37
N ALA A 290 -30.24 -0.39 16.80
CA ALA A 290 -30.74 -1.68 16.31
C ALA A 290 -31.58 -1.55 15.04
N PHE A 291 -31.40 -2.51 14.13
CA PHE A 291 -32.03 -2.55 12.81
C PHE A 291 -32.40 -3.98 12.39
N HIS A 292 -33.48 -4.11 11.63
CA HIS A 292 -33.79 -5.33 10.87
C HIS A 292 -34.13 -4.96 9.42
N ALA A 293 -33.28 -5.39 8.50
CA ALA A 293 -33.36 -5.09 7.08
C ALA A 293 -34.33 -6.03 6.33
N SER A 294 -35.63 -5.69 6.36
CA SER A 294 -36.70 -6.36 5.59
C SER A 294 -37.49 -5.35 4.76
N PRO A 295 -37.87 -5.66 3.49
CA PRO A 295 -38.69 -4.77 2.68
C PRO A 295 -40.08 -4.50 3.27
N ASN A 296 -40.67 -5.49 3.94
CA ASN A 296 -42.06 -5.46 4.40
C ASN A 296 -42.16 -5.19 5.92
N HIS A 297 -41.29 -5.80 6.72
CA HIS A 297 -41.35 -5.76 8.20
C HIS A 297 -40.06 -5.20 8.80
N SER A 298 -39.66 -3.98 8.40
CA SER A 298 -38.40 -3.38 8.85
C SER A 298 -38.45 -2.86 10.30
N PHE A 299 -37.45 -3.22 11.13
CA PHE A 299 -37.19 -2.55 12.42
C PHE A 299 -36.12 -1.45 12.27
N GLY A 300 -36.15 -0.41 13.11
CA GLY A 300 -35.14 0.66 13.16
C GLY A 300 -35.19 1.69 12.01
N LYS A 301 -35.93 1.42 10.93
CA LYS A 301 -36.06 2.29 9.74
C LYS A 301 -36.43 3.74 10.05
N GLY A 302 -37.40 3.96 10.95
CA GLY A 302 -37.82 5.30 11.37
C GLY A 302 -36.70 6.05 12.11
N SER A 303 -36.12 5.39 13.12
CA SER A 303 -35.02 5.89 13.95
C SER A 303 -33.82 6.32 13.11
N LEU A 304 -33.37 5.48 12.18
CA LEU A 304 -32.22 5.79 11.32
C LEU A 304 -32.52 6.95 10.37
N ILE A 305 -33.75 7.06 9.83
CA ILE A 305 -34.16 8.22 9.02
C ILE A 305 -34.22 9.51 9.85
N GLN A 306 -34.63 9.44 11.12
CA GLN A 306 -34.63 10.59 12.03
C GLN A 306 -33.20 11.07 12.33
N LEU A 307 -32.28 10.16 12.66
CA LEU A 307 -30.88 10.48 12.91
C LEU A 307 -30.19 11.11 11.67
N LEU A 308 -30.40 10.53 10.48
CA LEU A 308 -29.85 11.10 9.25
C LEU A 308 -30.47 12.47 8.88
N ARG A 309 -31.70 12.78 9.34
CA ARG A 309 -32.27 14.13 9.24
C ARG A 309 -31.63 15.10 10.23
N GLN A 310 -31.34 14.67 11.46
CA GLN A 310 -30.61 15.48 12.44
C GLN A 310 -29.23 15.88 11.90
N PHE A 311 -28.43 14.94 11.37
CA PHE A 311 -27.16 15.26 10.72
C PHE A 311 -27.31 16.20 9.50
N ALA A 312 -28.38 16.05 8.71
CA ALA A 312 -28.64 16.95 7.58
C ALA A 312 -29.05 18.37 8.01
N GLN A 313 -29.70 18.52 9.18
CA GLN A 313 -30.01 19.82 9.78
C GLN A 313 -28.75 20.46 10.39
N LEU A 314 -27.93 19.65 11.05
CA LEU A 314 -26.65 20.04 11.66
C LEU A 314 -25.67 20.59 10.61
N HIS A 315 -25.55 19.91 9.47
CA HIS A 315 -24.83 20.40 8.28
C HIS A 315 -25.76 21.21 7.37
N SER A 316 -26.29 22.32 7.88
CA SER A 316 -27.13 23.26 7.11
C SER A 316 -26.34 24.07 6.07
N ASP A 317 -25.03 24.22 6.26
CA ASP A 317 -24.08 24.81 5.32
C ASP A 317 -23.90 23.95 4.05
N LYS A 318 -23.91 22.62 4.23
CA LYS A 318 -23.81 21.66 3.12
C LYS A 318 -25.16 21.50 2.44
N LYS A 319 -25.17 21.74 1.13
CA LYS A 319 -26.37 21.56 0.29
C LYS A 319 -26.96 20.15 0.38
N GLN A 320 -26.10 19.14 0.41
CA GLN A 320 -26.43 17.74 0.65
C GLN A 320 -25.33 17.09 1.49
N ILE A 321 -25.67 16.05 2.26
CA ILE A 321 -24.73 15.18 2.98
C ILE A 321 -24.60 13.80 2.32
N SER A 322 -23.44 13.19 2.48
CA SER A 322 -23.11 11.83 2.05
C SER A 322 -22.95 10.90 3.26
N VAL A 323 -23.55 9.70 3.18
CA VAL A 323 -23.57 8.70 4.26
C VAL A 323 -22.93 7.40 3.77
N GLY A 324 -21.75 7.05 4.29
CA GLY A 324 -21.04 5.82 3.92
C GLY A 324 -21.47 4.61 4.75
N PHE A 325 -21.65 3.45 4.13
CA PHE A 325 -21.96 2.18 4.80
C PHE A 325 -20.71 1.30 4.81
N ILE A 326 -20.18 0.96 5.99
CA ILE A 326 -18.95 0.18 6.19
C ILE A 326 -19.24 -1.07 7.05
N GLY A 327 -18.38 -2.09 7.03
CA GLY A 327 -18.53 -3.32 7.79
C GLY A 327 -18.10 -4.58 7.01
N TYR A 328 -18.09 -5.73 7.68
CA TYR A 328 -17.74 -7.03 7.11
C TYR A 328 -18.62 -7.43 5.89
N PRO A 329 -18.21 -8.43 5.07
CA PRO A 329 -19.11 -9.12 4.16
C PRO A 329 -20.38 -9.63 4.87
N ASN A 330 -21.47 -9.80 4.13
CA ASN A 330 -22.72 -10.45 4.59
C ASN A 330 -23.43 -9.90 5.86
N VAL A 331 -22.93 -8.85 6.53
CA VAL A 331 -23.64 -8.12 7.61
C VAL A 331 -24.93 -7.42 7.14
N GLY A 332 -25.08 -7.21 5.83
CA GLY A 332 -26.32 -6.71 5.22
C GLY A 332 -26.37 -5.23 4.82
N LYS A 333 -25.22 -4.54 4.66
CA LYS A 333 -25.12 -3.13 4.20
C LYS A 333 -26.13 -2.76 3.10
N SER A 334 -26.06 -3.45 1.96
CA SER A 334 -26.96 -3.27 0.81
C SER A 334 -28.45 -3.52 1.13
N SER A 335 -28.75 -4.41 2.09
CA SER A 335 -30.11 -4.69 2.55
C SER A 335 -30.66 -3.55 3.42
N VAL A 336 -29.84 -2.93 4.27
CA VAL A 336 -30.22 -1.71 5.03
C VAL A 336 -30.55 -0.58 4.06
N ILE A 337 -29.73 -0.36 3.02
CA ILE A 337 -29.98 0.66 1.99
C ILE A 337 -31.29 0.37 1.23
N ASN A 338 -31.51 -0.86 0.79
CA ASN A 338 -32.75 -1.29 0.13
C ASN A 338 -33.98 -1.12 1.03
N THR A 339 -33.84 -1.38 2.33
CA THR A 339 -34.88 -1.20 3.35
C THR A 339 -35.21 0.29 3.54
N LEU A 340 -34.20 1.16 3.65
CA LEU A 340 -34.37 2.61 3.70
C LEU A 340 -35.06 3.16 2.44
N LYS A 341 -34.79 2.57 1.26
CA LYS A 341 -35.41 2.95 -0.01
C LYS A 341 -36.77 2.33 -0.30
N SER A 342 -37.22 1.37 0.50
CA SER A 342 -38.44 0.57 0.23
C SER A 342 -38.40 -0.15 -1.14
N GLY A 343 -37.22 -0.61 -1.58
CA GLY A 343 -37.07 -1.21 -2.91
C GLY A 343 -35.67 -1.74 -3.19
N LYS A 344 -35.55 -2.64 -4.17
CA LYS A 344 -34.29 -3.33 -4.53
C LYS A 344 -33.42 -2.46 -5.45
N VAL A 345 -32.63 -1.57 -4.85
CA VAL A 345 -31.70 -0.66 -5.53
C VAL A 345 -30.30 -1.27 -5.60
N CYS A 346 -29.71 -1.62 -4.45
CA CYS A 346 -28.43 -2.31 -4.38
C CYS A 346 -28.54 -3.77 -4.84
N ARG A 347 -27.50 -4.22 -5.56
CA ARG A 347 -27.13 -5.64 -5.73
C ARG A 347 -25.69 -5.81 -5.22
N VAL A 348 -25.31 -7.03 -4.82
CA VAL A 348 -23.93 -7.34 -4.41
C VAL A 348 -22.98 -7.06 -5.59
N ALA A 349 -22.06 -6.12 -5.42
CA ALA A 349 -21.15 -5.65 -6.47
C ALA A 349 -19.77 -5.28 -5.89
N PRO A 350 -18.66 -5.46 -6.65
CA PRO A 350 -17.30 -5.21 -6.18
C PRO A 350 -16.83 -3.75 -6.40
N VAL A 351 -17.76 -2.78 -6.37
CA VAL A 351 -17.54 -1.34 -6.58
C VAL A 351 -18.62 -0.56 -5.82
N TRP A 352 -18.24 0.57 -5.21
CA TRP A 352 -19.14 1.50 -4.51
C TRP A 352 -20.24 2.11 -5.39
N GLN A 353 -21.36 2.53 -4.77
CA GLN A 353 -22.52 3.09 -5.48
C GLN A 353 -23.18 4.25 -4.73
N TYR A 354 -23.49 5.35 -5.42
CA TYR A 354 -24.24 6.50 -4.89
C TYR A 354 -25.76 6.31 -5.04
N ILE A 355 -26.50 6.42 -3.94
CA ILE A 355 -27.96 6.21 -3.90
C ILE A 355 -28.64 7.40 -3.20
N THR A 356 -29.56 8.06 -3.88
CA THR A 356 -30.16 9.34 -3.45
C THR A 356 -31.38 9.11 -2.54
N LEU A 357 -31.20 8.96 -1.22
CA LEU A 357 -32.32 8.73 -0.29
C LEU A 357 -33.34 9.87 -0.34
N THR A 358 -32.87 11.11 -0.15
CA THR A 358 -33.65 12.35 -0.30
C THR A 358 -32.89 13.37 -1.17
N ARG A 359 -33.46 14.54 -1.44
CA ARG A 359 -32.77 15.64 -2.14
C ARG A 359 -31.57 16.22 -1.38
N ARG A 360 -31.41 15.92 -0.08
CA ARG A 360 -30.28 16.38 0.76
C ARG A 360 -29.44 15.24 1.38
N ILE A 361 -29.85 13.98 1.25
CA ILE A 361 -29.16 12.83 1.87
C ILE A 361 -28.86 11.80 0.80
N TYR A 362 -27.58 11.58 0.53
CA TYR A 362 -27.08 10.54 -0.35
C TYR A 362 -26.45 9.42 0.50
N LEU A 363 -26.68 8.18 0.09
CA LEU A 363 -26.13 6.97 0.69
C LEU A 363 -25.04 6.44 -0.24
N ILE A 364 -24.01 5.82 0.34
CA ILE A 364 -22.89 5.20 -0.38
C ILE A 364 -22.74 3.76 0.11
N ASP A 365 -23.00 2.79 -0.76
CA ASP A 365 -22.71 1.38 -0.47
C ASP A 365 -21.21 1.08 -0.71
N CYS A 366 -20.64 0.18 0.09
CA CYS A 366 -19.22 -0.18 0.05
C CYS A 366 -19.08 -1.71 -0.05
N PRO A 367 -18.07 -2.26 -0.75
CA PRO A 367 -17.72 -3.68 -0.62
C PRO A 367 -17.46 -4.07 0.86
N GLY A 368 -17.63 -5.36 1.17
CA GLY A 368 -17.23 -5.89 2.48
C GLY A 368 -15.71 -5.88 2.65
N ILE A 369 -15.26 -5.48 3.83
CA ILE A 369 -13.84 -5.40 4.21
C ILE A 369 -13.54 -6.45 5.28
N VAL A 370 -12.31 -6.91 5.34
CA VAL A 370 -11.80 -7.76 6.43
C VAL A 370 -10.44 -7.20 6.85
N PRO A 371 -10.25 -6.80 8.12
CA PRO A 371 -8.96 -6.37 8.62
C PRO A 371 -7.98 -7.55 8.63
N THR A 372 -6.73 -7.29 8.28
CA THR A 372 -5.62 -8.27 8.45
C THR A 372 -5.19 -8.30 9.91
N SER A 373 -5.97 -8.98 10.76
CA SER A 373 -5.54 -9.36 12.11
C SER A 373 -4.69 -10.63 12.03
N ALA A 374 -3.67 -10.74 12.88
CA ALA A 374 -2.89 -11.98 13.03
C ALA A 374 -3.65 -13.06 13.83
N HIS A 375 -4.74 -12.69 14.50
CA HIS A 375 -5.50 -13.56 15.41
C HIS A 375 -6.79 -14.12 14.79
N ASP A 376 -7.14 -13.77 13.54
CA ASP A 376 -8.35 -14.28 12.89
C ASP A 376 -8.04 -15.59 12.13
N SER A 377 -8.42 -16.73 12.71
CA SER A 377 -8.29 -18.05 12.11
C SER A 377 -9.06 -18.19 10.77
N GLU A 378 -8.71 -19.20 9.97
CA GLU A 378 -9.45 -19.53 8.75
C GLU A 378 -10.91 -19.91 9.07
N THR A 379 -11.11 -20.73 10.11
CA THR A 379 -12.44 -21.16 10.58
C THR A 379 -13.28 -19.99 11.10
N SER A 380 -12.72 -19.06 11.89
CA SER A 380 -13.45 -17.83 12.28
C SER A 380 -13.80 -16.96 11.08
N THR A 381 -12.91 -16.86 10.08
CA THR A 381 -13.15 -16.15 8.83
C THR A 381 -14.31 -16.77 8.02
N VAL A 382 -14.41 -18.10 7.99
CA VAL A 382 -15.55 -18.82 7.37
C VAL A 382 -16.84 -18.62 8.16
N LEU A 383 -16.82 -18.78 9.49
CA LEU A 383 -18.01 -18.64 10.34
C LEU A 383 -18.54 -17.20 10.41
N LYS A 384 -17.67 -16.18 10.31
CA LYS A 384 -18.05 -14.76 10.09
C LYS A 384 -18.69 -14.51 8.72
N GLY A 385 -18.69 -15.51 7.82
CA GLY A 385 -19.35 -15.45 6.51
C GLY A 385 -18.62 -14.57 5.49
N VAL A 386 -17.30 -14.45 5.60
CA VAL A 386 -16.44 -13.74 4.63
C VAL A 386 -16.36 -14.51 3.31
N VAL A 387 -16.08 -15.81 3.43
CA VAL A 387 -15.81 -16.71 2.32
C VAL A 387 -17.10 -17.22 1.66
N ARG A 388 -17.02 -17.55 0.36
CA ARG A 388 -18.08 -18.30 -0.33
C ARG A 388 -17.88 -19.79 -0.07
N VAL A 389 -18.80 -20.37 0.69
CA VAL A 389 -18.82 -21.79 1.09
C VAL A 389 -18.72 -22.73 -0.11
N GLU A 390 -19.30 -22.37 -1.25
CA GLU A 390 -19.27 -23.16 -2.49
C GLU A 390 -17.87 -23.32 -3.11
N ALA A 391 -16.90 -22.53 -2.66
CA ALA A 391 -15.52 -22.51 -3.17
C ALA A 391 -14.48 -22.94 -2.12
N LEU A 392 -14.89 -23.42 -0.94
CA LEU A 392 -14.01 -24.08 0.03
C LEU A 392 -13.62 -25.48 -0.49
N PRO A 393 -12.36 -25.91 -0.36
CA PRO A 393 -11.95 -27.27 -0.72
C PRO A 393 -12.44 -28.26 0.34
N THR A 394 -12.02 -28.11 1.60
CA THR A 394 -12.34 -28.97 2.74
C THR A 394 -13.34 -28.30 3.71
N PRO A 395 -14.63 -28.20 3.35
CA PRO A 395 -15.68 -27.62 4.20
C PRO A 395 -15.95 -28.41 5.49
N SER A 396 -15.52 -29.67 5.56
CA SER A 396 -15.55 -30.55 6.72
C SER A 396 -14.92 -29.91 7.95
N ASP A 397 -13.75 -29.29 7.77
CA ASP A 397 -12.81 -28.98 8.85
C ASP A 397 -13.32 -27.84 9.74
N HIS A 398 -14.30 -27.07 9.24
CA HIS A 398 -14.96 -25.98 9.97
C HIS A 398 -16.24 -26.43 10.71
N ILE A 399 -16.69 -27.68 10.54
CA ILE A 399 -17.92 -28.20 11.17
C ILE A 399 -17.76 -28.45 12.69
N PRO A 400 -16.62 -28.94 13.23
CA PRO A 400 -16.45 -29.11 14.67
C PRO A 400 -16.66 -27.79 15.45
N ALA A 401 -15.99 -26.71 15.04
CA ALA A 401 -16.13 -25.38 15.63
C ALA A 401 -17.50 -24.71 15.37
N LEU A 402 -18.30 -25.23 14.43
CA LEU A 402 -19.71 -24.84 14.25
C LEU A 402 -20.60 -25.58 15.26
N MET A 403 -20.35 -26.87 15.48
CA MET A 403 -21.13 -27.71 16.40
C MET A 403 -20.85 -27.37 17.87
N GLU A 404 -19.60 -27.04 18.21
CA GLU A 404 -19.22 -26.44 19.50
C GLU A 404 -20.06 -25.20 19.83
N ARG A 405 -20.24 -24.30 18.85
CA ARG A 405 -21.03 -23.07 18.98
C ARG A 405 -22.55 -23.28 18.97
N VAL A 406 -23.05 -24.49 18.69
CA VAL A 406 -24.48 -24.73 18.45
C VAL A 406 -24.96 -25.95 19.21
N LYS A 407 -25.82 -25.71 20.22
CA LYS A 407 -26.45 -26.80 20.99
C LYS A 407 -27.10 -27.85 20.07
N PRO A 408 -26.84 -29.16 20.29
CA PRO A 408 -27.37 -30.25 19.48
C PRO A 408 -28.89 -30.21 19.24
N VAL A 409 -29.67 -29.74 20.22
CA VAL A 409 -31.12 -29.49 20.13
C VAL A 409 -31.51 -28.64 18.92
N TYR A 410 -30.69 -27.66 18.53
CA TYR A 410 -30.98 -26.79 17.38
C TYR A 410 -30.63 -27.40 16.03
N LEU A 411 -29.62 -28.26 15.96
CA LEU A 411 -29.33 -29.04 14.76
C LEU A 411 -30.37 -30.14 14.57
N SER A 412 -30.79 -30.81 15.65
CA SER A 412 -31.91 -31.77 15.66
C SER A 412 -33.19 -31.10 15.16
N ARG A 413 -33.59 -29.96 15.75
CA ARG A 413 -34.79 -29.20 15.34
C ARG A 413 -34.72 -28.69 13.90
N THR A 414 -33.55 -28.28 13.42
CA THR A 414 -33.38 -27.72 12.05
C THR A 414 -33.36 -28.79 10.96
N TYR A 415 -32.84 -29.99 11.26
CA TYR A 415 -32.64 -31.05 10.26
C TYR A 415 -33.42 -32.35 10.52
N SER A 416 -34.23 -32.39 11.58
CA SER A 416 -35.01 -33.56 12.01
C SER A 416 -34.17 -34.82 12.35
N VAL A 417 -32.92 -34.62 12.75
CA VAL A 417 -31.99 -35.71 13.13
C VAL A 417 -32.27 -36.12 14.60
N PRO A 418 -32.37 -37.43 14.92
CA PRO A 418 -32.52 -37.89 16.31
C PRO A 418 -31.37 -37.43 17.20
N LEU A 419 -31.70 -36.98 18.41
CA LEU A 419 -30.71 -36.58 19.42
C LEU A 419 -29.77 -37.76 19.77
N PRO A 420 -28.50 -37.48 20.09
CA PRO A 420 -27.54 -38.50 20.48
C PRO A 420 -27.75 -38.93 21.94
N GLU A 421 -27.54 -40.22 22.21
CA GLU A 421 -27.68 -40.79 23.57
C GLU A 421 -26.64 -40.22 24.55
N GLN A 422 -25.46 -39.82 24.06
CA GLN A 422 -24.38 -39.17 24.81
C GLN A 422 -24.44 -37.62 24.79
N GLY A 423 -25.58 -37.02 24.41
CA GLY A 423 -25.81 -35.56 24.49
C GLY A 423 -25.11 -34.69 23.43
N LYS A 424 -23.96 -35.10 22.90
CA LYS A 424 -23.30 -34.54 21.70
C LYS A 424 -23.21 -35.59 20.58
N TRP A 425 -23.14 -35.16 19.32
CA TRP A 425 -22.75 -36.04 18.20
C TRP A 425 -21.31 -35.73 17.81
N GLU A 426 -20.58 -36.75 17.35
CA GLU A 426 -19.34 -36.51 16.61
C GLU A 426 -19.61 -35.85 15.25
N PRO A 427 -18.76 -34.91 14.79
CA PRO A 427 -18.99 -34.16 13.55
C PRO A 427 -19.14 -35.05 12.31
N GLU A 428 -18.32 -36.09 12.18
CA GLU A 428 -18.37 -37.03 11.05
C GLU A 428 -19.66 -37.87 11.08
N GLU A 429 -20.06 -38.36 12.26
CA GLU A 429 -21.26 -39.18 12.44
C GLU A 429 -22.53 -38.37 12.12
N PHE A 430 -22.57 -37.11 12.55
CA PHE A 430 -23.64 -36.17 12.21
C PHE A 430 -23.68 -35.88 10.70
N LEU A 431 -22.53 -35.71 10.04
CA LEU A 431 -22.45 -35.50 8.59
C LEU A 431 -22.94 -36.72 7.80
N ASP A 432 -22.57 -37.95 8.17
CA ASP A 432 -23.05 -39.17 7.49
C ASP A 432 -24.57 -39.37 7.69
N LYS A 433 -25.06 -39.29 8.93
CA LYS A 433 -26.51 -39.36 9.23
C LYS A 433 -27.29 -38.35 8.38
N LEU A 434 -26.78 -37.11 8.29
CA LEU A 434 -27.40 -36.04 7.51
C LEU A 434 -27.26 -36.22 5.98
N ALA A 435 -26.19 -36.85 5.51
CA ALA A 435 -25.97 -37.22 4.11
C ALA A 435 -26.98 -38.29 3.66
N ARG A 436 -27.10 -39.38 4.42
CA ARG A 436 -28.06 -40.47 4.18
C ARG A 436 -29.50 -39.94 4.20
N MET A 437 -29.88 -39.17 5.23
CA MET A 437 -31.23 -38.58 5.33
C MET A 437 -31.58 -37.61 4.19
N LYS A 438 -30.59 -36.90 3.62
CA LYS A 438 -30.81 -35.97 2.48
C LYS A 438 -30.60 -36.62 1.10
N GLY A 439 -30.31 -37.92 1.04
CA GLY A 439 -29.98 -38.61 -0.22
C GLY A 439 -28.73 -38.06 -0.91
N ARG A 440 -27.77 -37.52 -0.15
CA ARG A 440 -26.50 -36.97 -0.64
C ARG A 440 -25.42 -38.04 -0.56
N LEU A 441 -25.50 -38.98 -1.50
CA LEU A 441 -24.54 -40.08 -1.64
C LEU A 441 -23.78 -39.94 -2.95
N LEU A 442 -22.49 -40.25 -2.92
CA LEU A 442 -21.64 -40.45 -4.09
C LEU A 442 -22.01 -41.77 -4.80
N LYS A 443 -21.43 -41.97 -5.99
CA LYS A 443 -21.54 -43.25 -6.71
C LYS A 443 -21.01 -44.37 -5.81
N HIS A 444 -21.68 -45.52 -5.81
CA HIS A 444 -21.44 -46.67 -4.92
C HIS A 444 -21.94 -46.53 -3.46
N GLY A 445 -22.61 -45.42 -3.09
CA GLY A 445 -23.40 -45.31 -1.85
C GLY A 445 -22.65 -44.74 -0.63
N GLU A 446 -21.44 -44.26 -0.85
CA GLU A 446 -20.63 -43.48 0.10
C GLU A 446 -21.27 -42.10 0.38
N PRO A 447 -21.24 -41.57 1.61
CA PRO A 447 -21.83 -40.27 1.93
C PRO A 447 -21.03 -39.08 1.38
N ASP A 448 -21.71 -38.11 0.80
CA ASP A 448 -21.12 -36.84 0.34
C ASP A 448 -21.03 -35.85 1.52
N LEU A 449 -20.06 -36.10 2.42
CA LEU A 449 -19.81 -35.28 3.61
C LEU A 449 -19.58 -33.81 3.23
N ASP A 450 -18.89 -33.60 2.11
CA ASP A 450 -18.45 -32.32 1.60
C ASP A 450 -19.64 -31.43 1.16
N ALA A 451 -20.57 -31.98 0.38
CA ALA A 451 -21.79 -31.27 0.01
C ALA A 451 -22.70 -31.00 1.22
N VAL A 452 -22.70 -31.87 2.23
CA VAL A 452 -23.49 -31.68 3.46
C VAL A 452 -22.87 -30.60 4.36
N ALA A 453 -21.55 -30.59 4.53
CA ALA A 453 -20.83 -29.52 5.20
C ALA A 453 -21.05 -28.16 4.49
N LYS A 454 -20.99 -28.15 3.15
CA LYS A 454 -21.33 -26.97 2.33
C LYS A 454 -22.79 -26.52 2.52
N ILE A 455 -23.74 -27.42 2.78
CA ILE A 455 -25.13 -27.05 3.15
C ILE A 455 -25.19 -26.45 4.57
N LEU A 456 -24.55 -27.06 5.56
CA LEU A 456 -24.51 -26.59 6.96
C LEU A 456 -23.92 -25.19 7.08
N LEU A 457 -22.73 -24.97 6.54
CA LEU A 457 -22.05 -23.66 6.54
C LEU A 457 -22.88 -22.59 5.80
N SER A 458 -23.57 -22.97 4.71
CA SER A 458 -24.44 -22.04 3.98
C SER A 458 -25.70 -21.66 4.80
N ASP A 459 -26.28 -22.61 5.52
CA ASP A 459 -27.43 -22.39 6.41
C ASP A 459 -27.06 -21.59 7.67
N TRP A 460 -25.85 -21.76 8.20
CA TRP A 460 -25.25 -20.94 9.25
C TRP A 460 -25.09 -19.47 8.83
N VAL A 461 -24.45 -19.20 7.68
CA VAL A 461 -24.28 -17.82 7.17
C VAL A 461 -25.63 -17.15 6.87
N ARG A 462 -26.65 -17.94 6.50
CA ARG A 462 -28.04 -17.48 6.31
C ARG A 462 -28.83 -17.27 7.61
N GLY A 463 -28.36 -17.76 8.76
CA GLY A 463 -29.06 -17.67 10.04
C GLY A 463 -30.26 -18.61 10.16
N ARG A 464 -30.25 -19.76 9.47
CA ARG A 464 -31.22 -20.85 9.69
C ARG A 464 -30.92 -21.60 10.98
N ILE A 465 -29.63 -21.86 11.23
CA ILE A 465 -29.13 -22.38 12.49
C ILE A 465 -29.14 -21.21 13.50
N PRO A 466 -29.87 -21.29 14.63
CA PRO A 466 -29.87 -20.26 15.67
C PRO A 466 -28.52 -20.22 16.41
N PHE A 467 -27.96 -19.03 16.58
CA PHE A 467 -26.73 -18.78 17.33
C PHE A 467 -26.61 -17.29 17.69
N PHE A 468 -26.03 -17.01 18.86
CA PHE A 468 -25.50 -15.70 19.25
C PHE A 468 -24.32 -15.89 20.21
N VAL A 469 -23.36 -14.97 20.18
CA VAL A 469 -22.31 -14.84 21.21
C VAL A 469 -22.92 -14.15 22.43
N ALA A 470 -22.55 -14.59 23.64
CA ALA A 470 -22.99 -13.92 24.87
C ALA A 470 -22.45 -12.46 24.92
N PRO A 471 -23.30 -11.47 25.25
CA PRO A 471 -22.82 -10.10 25.43
C PRO A 471 -21.99 -9.99 26.73
N PRO A 472 -20.86 -9.25 26.73
CA PRO A 472 -20.01 -9.10 27.91
C PRO A 472 -20.78 -8.69 29.17
N GLU A 473 -20.32 -9.18 30.31
CA GLU A 473 -20.93 -8.87 31.60
C GLU A 473 -20.84 -7.37 31.92
N ARG A 474 -21.82 -6.86 32.69
CA ARG A 474 -21.77 -5.48 33.20
C ARG A 474 -21.17 -5.45 34.59
N SER A 475 -20.61 -4.29 34.97
CA SER A 475 -20.29 -3.99 36.37
C SER A 475 -21.49 -4.22 37.29
N GLU A 476 -21.21 -4.70 38.51
CA GLU A 476 -22.26 -5.08 39.46
C GLU A 476 -23.25 -3.96 39.77
N GLU A 477 -22.81 -2.70 39.79
CA GLU A 477 -23.64 -1.52 40.07
C GLU A 477 -24.80 -1.37 39.06
N LEU A 478 -24.54 -1.67 37.78
CA LEU A 478 -25.55 -1.65 36.73
C LEU A 478 -26.51 -2.84 36.83
N ASN A 479 -26.03 -3.99 37.29
CA ASN A 479 -26.87 -5.16 37.53
C ASN A 479 -27.72 -4.98 38.81
N LYS A 480 -27.15 -4.44 39.88
CA LYS A 480 -27.82 -4.10 41.15
C LYS A 480 -28.87 -2.99 40.94
N SER A 481 -28.62 -2.02 40.06
CA SER A 481 -29.61 -0.99 39.70
C SER A 481 -30.71 -1.51 38.76
N GLU A 482 -30.42 -2.32 37.73
CA GLU A 482 -31.47 -2.94 36.90
C GLU A 482 -32.30 -3.98 37.69
N ALA A 483 -31.71 -4.69 38.65
CA ALA A 483 -32.42 -5.56 39.57
C ALA A 483 -33.36 -4.75 40.50
N LYS A 484 -32.87 -3.65 41.09
CA LYS A 484 -33.73 -2.70 41.84
C LYS A 484 -34.84 -2.11 40.96
N GLU A 485 -34.58 -1.85 39.68
CA GLU A 485 -35.59 -1.31 38.76
C GLU A 485 -36.63 -2.36 38.31
N ARG A 486 -36.23 -3.62 38.10
CA ARG A 486 -37.14 -4.77 37.90
C ARG A 486 -38.04 -4.96 39.12
N ALA A 487 -37.46 -5.03 40.32
CA ALA A 487 -38.21 -5.12 41.57
C ALA A 487 -39.18 -3.93 41.76
N ARG A 488 -38.79 -2.72 41.32
CA ARG A 488 -39.68 -1.54 41.28
C ARG A 488 -40.80 -1.67 40.25
N LYS A 489 -40.56 -2.27 39.08
CA LYS A 489 -41.57 -2.49 38.03
C LYS A 489 -42.55 -3.60 38.39
N GLU A 490 -42.10 -4.62 39.10
CA GLU A 490 -42.95 -5.72 39.61
C GLU A 490 -43.82 -5.26 40.78
N LYS A 491 -43.26 -4.51 41.74
CA LYS A 491 -44.02 -3.85 42.82
C LYS A 491 -44.79 -2.61 42.36
N GLY A 492 -44.59 -2.15 41.12
CA GLY A 492 -45.02 -0.85 40.60
C GLY A 492 -46.27 -0.83 39.72
N LYS A 493 -47.16 -1.83 39.83
CA LYS A 493 -48.42 -1.88 39.06
C LYS A 493 -49.53 -0.93 39.53
N ALA A 494 -49.17 0.19 40.17
CA ALA A 494 -50.08 1.30 40.48
C ALA A 494 -49.33 2.65 40.42
N LYS A 495 -50.00 3.69 39.88
CA LYS A 495 -49.50 5.07 39.71
C LYS A 495 -48.23 5.22 38.84
N ALA A 496 -48.41 5.11 37.52
CA ALA A 496 -47.46 5.62 36.53
C ALA A 496 -48.03 6.85 35.81
N ALA A 497 -47.98 8.02 36.46
CA ALA A 497 -48.33 9.31 35.87
C ALA A 497 -47.56 10.46 36.57
N ALA A 498 -47.20 11.50 35.81
CA ALA A 498 -46.52 12.73 36.23
C ALA A 498 -45.11 12.59 36.86
N ALA A 499 -44.07 12.54 36.00
CA ALA A 499 -42.69 12.93 36.36
C ALA A 499 -41.77 13.15 35.13
N GLU A 500 -42.20 13.85 34.06
CA GLU A 500 -41.25 14.23 32.98
C GLU A 500 -40.41 15.44 33.42
N LYS A 501 -39.16 15.20 33.83
CA LYS A 501 -38.09 16.21 33.77
C LYS A 501 -37.50 16.23 32.36
N GLY A 502 -37.11 17.41 31.86
CA GLY A 502 -36.76 17.61 30.45
C GLY A 502 -35.51 16.87 30.00
N GLU A 503 -35.69 15.79 29.24
CA GLU A 503 -34.61 15.10 28.52
C GLU A 503 -34.27 15.77 27.18
N VAL A 504 -33.01 15.62 26.74
CA VAL A 504 -32.58 16.01 25.39
C VAL A 504 -33.27 15.11 24.34
N PRO A 505 -33.66 15.60 23.13
CA PRO A 505 -34.45 14.83 22.14
C PRO A 505 -33.76 13.59 21.51
N GLY A 506 -33.62 12.52 22.30
CA GLY A 506 -33.07 11.24 21.89
C GLY A 506 -34.01 10.41 21.00
N VAL A 507 -33.42 9.60 20.12
CA VAL A 507 -34.16 8.73 19.19
C VAL A 507 -34.52 7.40 19.88
N ARG A 508 -35.57 7.42 20.73
CA ARG A 508 -36.04 6.22 21.46
C ARG A 508 -36.38 5.06 20.50
N GLN A 509 -35.99 3.83 20.85
CA GLN A 509 -36.29 2.59 20.09
C GLN A 509 -37.00 1.56 20.97
N ASN A 510 -38.21 1.14 20.58
CA ASN A 510 -38.99 0.13 21.31
C ASN A 510 -38.57 -1.28 20.88
N LEU A 511 -37.46 -1.81 21.42
CA LEU A 511 -36.91 -3.13 21.07
C LEU A 511 -37.91 -4.30 21.22
N GLY A 512 -38.94 -4.14 22.06
CA GLY A 512 -40.02 -5.13 22.23
C GLY A 512 -40.89 -5.37 21.00
N THR A 513 -40.81 -4.54 19.93
CA THR A 513 -41.55 -4.78 18.67
C THR A 513 -40.75 -5.53 17.61
N ILE A 514 -39.55 -6.01 17.95
CA ILE A 514 -38.77 -6.92 17.08
C ILE A 514 -39.45 -8.30 17.09
N MET A 515 -39.88 -8.76 15.90
CA MET A 515 -40.33 -10.14 15.70
C MET A 515 -39.11 -11.07 15.61
N GLN A 516 -38.90 -11.88 16.64
CA GLN A 516 -37.90 -12.94 16.63
C GLN A 516 -38.34 -14.08 15.71
N LYS A 517 -37.40 -14.68 14.98
CA LYS A 517 -37.66 -15.85 14.13
C LYS A 517 -37.49 -17.18 14.87
N ASN A 518 -36.56 -17.22 15.83
CA ASN A 518 -36.10 -18.44 16.48
C ASN A 518 -36.39 -18.36 17.97
N THR A 519 -36.93 -19.43 18.56
CA THR A 519 -36.99 -19.60 20.02
C THR A 519 -35.68 -20.18 20.54
N PHE A 520 -35.19 -19.55 21.61
CA PHE A 520 -33.96 -19.83 22.36
C PHE A 520 -34.32 -20.34 23.77
N VAL A 521 -33.39 -21.00 24.47
CA VAL A 521 -33.58 -21.48 25.86
C VAL A 521 -32.76 -20.66 26.86
N ALA A 522 -33.09 -20.77 28.16
CA ALA A 522 -32.47 -19.93 29.19
C ALA A 522 -30.96 -20.19 29.38
N GLU A 523 -30.53 -21.42 29.12
CA GLU A 523 -29.14 -21.88 29.23
C GLU A 523 -28.23 -21.39 28.08
N ASP A 524 -28.72 -20.62 27.10
CA ASP A 524 -27.95 -20.20 25.90
C ASP A 524 -26.94 -19.06 26.18
N VAL A 525 -26.62 -18.81 27.45
CA VAL A 525 -25.89 -17.62 27.90
C VAL A 525 -24.43 -17.93 28.23
N GLN A 526 -23.95 -19.14 27.96
CA GLN A 526 -22.55 -19.51 28.17
C GLN A 526 -21.62 -18.61 27.32
N PRO A 527 -20.51 -18.10 27.91
CA PRO A 527 -19.47 -17.43 27.14
C PRO A 527 -18.77 -18.44 26.21
N LEU A 528 -18.07 -17.91 25.20
CA LEU A 528 -17.09 -18.67 24.45
C LEU A 528 -15.73 -18.36 25.05
N ASP A 529 -14.98 -19.39 25.44
CA ASP A 529 -13.58 -19.23 25.85
C ASP A 529 -12.73 -19.01 24.59
N ASP A 530 -12.18 -17.81 24.44
CA ASP A 530 -11.29 -17.45 23.33
C ASP A 530 -9.88 -18.04 23.53
N GLN A 531 -9.77 -19.37 23.48
CA GLN A 531 -8.50 -20.10 23.32
C GLN A 531 -8.71 -21.54 22.82
N PHE A 532 -8.19 -21.85 21.62
CA PHE A 532 -8.29 -23.17 21.01
C PHE A 532 -7.05 -24.01 21.33
N VAL A 533 -7.10 -24.77 22.42
CA VAL A 533 -6.09 -25.78 22.78
C VAL A 533 -6.60 -27.15 22.35
N GLY A 534 -5.75 -27.93 21.68
CA GLY A 534 -6.09 -29.27 21.19
C GLY A 534 -6.31 -30.29 22.32
N PRO A 535 -7.08 -31.38 22.08
CA PRO A 535 -7.45 -32.34 23.11
C PRO A 535 -6.24 -33.16 23.58
N SER A 536 -6.07 -33.26 24.90
CA SER A 536 -5.18 -34.23 25.55
C SER A 536 -6.03 -35.23 26.34
N SER A 537 -5.85 -36.53 26.08
CA SER A 537 -6.70 -37.60 26.59
C SER A 537 -6.09 -38.34 27.79
N ALA A 538 -6.70 -38.16 28.95
CA ALA A 538 -6.81 -39.08 30.09
C ALA A 538 -7.92 -38.48 30.96
N GLU A 539 -9.02 -39.14 31.31
CA GLU A 539 -9.17 -40.46 31.96
C GLU A 539 -8.41 -40.57 33.29
N ASP A 540 -9.07 -40.11 34.35
CA ASP A 540 -9.17 -40.81 35.64
C ASP A 540 -10.54 -40.42 36.24
N GLU A 541 -11.43 -41.42 36.41
CA GLU A 541 -12.71 -41.28 37.14
C GLU A 541 -12.54 -41.76 38.60
N GLN A 542 -13.61 -41.61 39.40
CA GLN A 542 -13.79 -41.99 40.81
C GLN A 542 -13.43 -40.94 41.88
N ASP A 543 -14.22 -40.78 42.95
CA ASP A 543 -15.66 -41.06 43.15
C ASP A 543 -16.14 -40.30 44.41
N ASP A 544 -17.46 -40.31 44.65
CA ASP A 544 -18.15 -40.11 45.94
C ASP A 544 -17.78 -38.87 46.80
N LEU A 545 -18.62 -37.84 46.85
CA LEU A 545 -19.89 -37.72 47.61
C LEU A 545 -19.71 -37.25 49.06
N ALA A 546 -20.38 -36.12 49.31
CA ALA A 546 -20.87 -35.54 50.57
C ALA A 546 -20.48 -36.15 51.94
N GLU A 547 -20.14 -35.26 52.87
CA GLU A 547 -20.90 -35.19 54.13
C GLU A 547 -21.12 -33.72 54.53
N GLU A 548 -22.23 -33.46 55.23
CA GLU A 548 -22.69 -32.14 55.70
C GLU A 548 -22.31 -31.97 57.17
N GLU A 549 -22.01 -30.75 57.63
CA GLU A 549 -22.12 -30.40 59.06
C GLU A 549 -22.46 -28.90 59.21
N ASP A 550 -23.75 -28.61 59.41
CA ASP A 550 -24.27 -27.31 59.86
C ASP A 550 -24.29 -27.28 61.40
N GLU A 551 -23.93 -26.13 62.01
CA GLU A 551 -24.45 -25.59 63.29
C GLU A 551 -23.77 -24.22 63.49
N GLU A 552 -24.45 -23.08 63.29
CA GLU A 552 -25.43 -22.43 64.18
C GLU A 552 -24.94 -22.15 65.63
N GLU A 553 -24.65 -20.87 65.92
CA GLU A 553 -25.28 -20.21 67.09
C GLU A 553 -25.37 -18.67 66.90
N ASN A 554 -26.32 -18.02 67.57
CA ASN A 554 -26.62 -16.58 67.47
C ASN A 554 -26.18 -15.80 68.73
N GLY A 555 -25.77 -14.53 68.62
CA GLY A 555 -25.23 -13.79 69.79
C GLY A 555 -25.04 -12.26 69.67
N GLU A 556 -26.05 -11.54 69.19
CA GLU A 556 -26.32 -10.08 69.30
C GLU A 556 -25.26 -9.04 69.79
N GLN A 557 -25.09 -7.99 68.95
CA GLN A 557 -25.01 -6.54 69.31
C GLN A 557 -23.75 -5.94 70.00
N PRO A 558 -23.51 -4.60 69.91
CA PRO A 558 -23.99 -3.59 68.95
C PRO A 558 -22.88 -2.71 68.31
N ALA A 559 -23.31 -1.73 67.52
CA ALA A 559 -22.54 -0.78 66.71
C ALA A 559 -21.55 0.16 67.44
N GLU A 560 -20.56 0.63 66.68
CA GLU A 560 -19.98 1.98 66.79
C GLU A 560 -19.78 2.54 65.36
N GLU A 561 -19.90 3.86 65.18
CA GLU A 561 -19.97 4.53 63.87
C GLU A 561 -18.76 5.47 63.67
N GLU A 562 -18.05 5.35 62.54
CA GLU A 562 -17.10 6.38 62.07
C GLU A 562 -17.45 6.79 60.62
N GLU A 563 -17.98 8.01 60.46
CA GLU A 563 -18.27 8.61 59.16
C GLU A 563 -17.08 9.47 58.68
N GLU A 564 -16.44 9.11 57.55
CA GLU A 564 -15.51 10.04 56.89
C GLU A 564 -16.24 11.04 55.97
N LEU A 565 -15.98 12.32 56.21
CA LEU A 565 -16.69 13.49 55.70
C LEU A 565 -16.52 13.71 54.18
N THR A 566 -17.56 14.26 53.54
CA THR A 566 -17.51 14.68 52.13
C THR A 566 -17.18 16.16 51.96
N TRP A 567 -16.62 16.51 50.80
CA TRP A 567 -15.81 17.72 50.55
C TRP A 567 -16.58 19.06 50.38
N ASN A 568 -17.62 19.32 51.19
CA ASN A 568 -18.47 20.52 51.07
C ASN A 568 -18.29 21.59 52.17
N ASP A 569 -17.79 21.26 53.36
CA ASP A 569 -17.77 22.19 54.51
C ASP A 569 -16.51 23.07 54.62
N VAL A 570 -16.13 23.76 53.54
CA VAL A 570 -14.99 24.70 53.54
C VAL A 570 -15.32 25.99 52.75
N TRP A 571 -15.90 26.96 53.48
CA TRP A 571 -16.25 28.35 53.10
C TRP A 571 -17.57 28.63 52.35
N GLU A 572 -18.64 28.85 53.13
CA GLU A 572 -19.59 29.96 52.86
C GLU A 572 -19.52 31.02 53.97
N GLY A 573 -19.80 32.28 53.61
CA GLY A 573 -20.42 33.24 54.52
C GLY A 573 -19.55 34.29 55.24
N ILE A 574 -19.49 35.50 54.67
CA ILE A 574 -19.85 36.73 55.40
C ILE A 574 -20.85 37.50 54.53
N LYS A 575 -21.89 38.08 55.14
CA LYS A 575 -23.02 38.76 54.48
C LYS A 575 -23.00 40.28 54.69
N GLN A 576 -23.62 41.00 53.76
CA GLN A 576 -24.76 41.93 53.98
C GLN A 576 -25.35 42.23 52.57
N ASP A 577 -26.64 42.07 52.29
CA ASP A 577 -27.84 42.75 52.84
C ASP A 577 -27.80 44.27 52.49
N ASP A 578 -28.82 44.91 51.91
CA ASP A 578 -30.27 44.62 51.91
C ASP A 578 -31.00 44.79 50.54
N ALA A 579 -32.26 44.37 50.53
CA ALA A 579 -33.16 44.24 49.37
C ALA A 579 -33.85 45.53 48.87
N ALA A 580 -34.32 45.49 47.60
CA ALA A 580 -35.50 46.23 47.12
C ALA A 580 -36.13 45.53 45.90
N GLU A 581 -37.44 45.71 45.71
CA GLU A 581 -38.31 44.93 44.81
C GLU A 581 -38.27 45.35 43.33
N VAL A 582 -38.76 44.48 42.43
CA VAL A 582 -39.10 44.82 41.03
C VAL A 582 -40.41 44.15 40.61
N PRO A 583 -41.43 44.93 40.22
CA PRO A 583 -42.58 44.42 39.47
C PRO A 583 -42.71 45.00 38.04
N GLU A 584 -42.99 44.09 37.11
CA GLU A 584 -43.95 44.22 35.99
C GLU A 584 -43.70 45.05 34.71
N THR A 585 -44.24 44.46 33.63
CA THR A 585 -44.78 45.02 32.38
C THR A 585 -43.90 45.43 31.18
N THR A 586 -44.23 44.76 30.07
CA THR A 586 -44.26 45.21 28.66
C THR A 586 -44.85 46.63 28.48
N VAL A 587 -44.65 47.38 27.37
CA VAL A 587 -44.67 46.97 25.95
C VAL A 587 -43.89 47.93 25.02
N ASP A 588 -43.53 47.39 23.85
CA ASP A 588 -43.22 47.97 22.53
C ASP A 588 -43.53 49.47 22.21
N GLN A 589 -42.50 50.22 21.77
CA GLN A 589 -42.45 51.21 20.65
C GLN A 589 -41.15 52.05 20.66
N GLY A 590 -40.89 52.90 19.65
CA GLY A 590 -39.65 53.72 19.57
C GLY A 590 -39.60 54.78 18.45
N LEU A 591 -38.39 55.12 17.97
CA LEU A 591 -38.02 56.02 16.84
C LEU A 591 -37.64 57.50 17.21
N PHE A 592 -36.99 58.20 16.25
CA PHE A 592 -36.56 59.64 16.19
C PHE A 592 -35.31 60.06 17.03
N VAL A 593 -34.30 60.83 16.57
CA VAL A 593 -33.72 61.31 15.25
C VAL A 593 -32.16 61.53 15.47
N ILE A 594 -31.24 62.20 14.72
CA ILE A 594 -31.10 63.27 13.67
C ILE A 594 -29.87 62.96 12.74
N PHE A 595 -29.73 63.65 11.60
CA PHE A 595 -28.53 63.75 10.70
C PHE A 595 -28.20 65.26 10.44
N PRO A 596 -26.93 65.72 10.19
CA PRO A 596 -26.10 65.51 8.97
C PRO A 596 -24.57 65.28 9.23
N LYS A 597 -23.62 64.91 8.32
CA LYS A 597 -23.25 65.20 6.88
C LYS A 597 -22.44 66.53 6.75
N VAL A 598 -21.23 66.68 6.16
CA VAL A 598 -20.66 66.51 4.77
C VAL A 598 -19.11 66.72 4.83
N ALA A 599 -18.19 65.83 4.37
CA ALA A 599 -17.42 65.71 3.08
C ALA A 599 -16.09 66.53 2.89
N ASN A 600 -15.35 66.22 1.80
CA ASN A 600 -13.93 66.54 1.42
C ASN A 600 -13.58 68.07 1.29
N SER A 601 -12.34 68.55 1.05
CA SER A 601 -11.13 68.00 0.37
C SER A 601 -9.77 68.70 0.71
N ASP A 602 -8.69 68.23 0.06
CA ASP A 602 -7.43 68.94 -0.32
C ASP A 602 -6.14 68.92 0.54
N THR A 603 -5.02 68.98 -0.19
CA THR A 603 -3.58 69.04 0.18
C THR A 603 -2.93 70.09 -0.73
N PRO A 604 -1.85 70.85 -0.37
CA PRO A 604 -0.54 70.27 0.01
C PRO A 604 0.39 71.16 0.90
N SER A 605 1.67 70.74 1.02
CA SER A 605 2.92 71.53 0.86
C SER A 605 3.96 71.55 2.00
N SER A 606 5.23 71.37 1.57
CA SER A 606 6.52 71.83 2.14
C SER A 606 7.06 71.34 3.50
N ASP A 607 8.38 71.19 3.51
CA ASP A 607 9.28 70.82 4.60
C ASP A 607 9.42 71.89 5.71
N GLU A 608 9.88 71.51 6.91
CA GLU A 608 11.23 71.89 7.40
C GLU A 608 11.62 71.26 8.78
N GLY A 609 12.89 70.86 8.89
CA GLY A 609 13.84 71.29 9.94
C GLY A 609 13.69 70.91 11.44
N SER A 610 14.73 70.23 11.97
CA SER A 610 15.28 70.36 13.35
C SER A 610 14.42 69.94 14.56
N ASP A 611 14.95 69.68 15.76
CA ASP A 611 16.24 69.10 16.18
C ASP A 611 16.05 68.50 17.60
N GLY A 612 16.92 67.59 18.04
CA GLY A 612 16.81 67.01 19.40
C GLY A 612 17.64 65.75 19.63
N ASP A 613 18.97 65.85 19.58
CA ASP A 613 19.88 64.78 20.04
C ASP A 613 20.02 64.82 21.57
N ASP A 614 19.95 63.66 22.24
CA ASP A 614 20.25 63.56 23.68
C ASP A 614 20.83 62.17 24.02
N GLN A 615 22.15 62.11 24.21
CA GLN A 615 22.91 60.86 24.27
C GLN A 615 23.21 60.40 25.71
N ALA A 616 22.36 59.52 26.24
CA ALA A 616 22.61 58.84 27.51
C ALA A 616 23.60 57.65 27.37
N LYS A 617 24.72 57.74 28.10
CA LYS A 617 25.94 56.90 28.05
C LYS A 617 25.72 55.37 28.10
N LYS A 618 26.65 54.65 27.44
CA LYS A 618 26.85 53.18 27.57
C LYS A 618 27.55 52.82 28.89
N GLU A 619 27.12 51.73 29.50
CA GLU A 619 27.88 50.98 30.52
C GLU A 619 28.62 49.76 29.92
N PRO A 620 29.68 49.23 30.58
CA PRO A 620 30.59 48.26 29.97
C PRO A 620 30.06 46.81 29.92
N ARG A 621 30.58 46.03 28.96
CA ARG A 621 30.15 44.66 28.63
C ARG A 621 30.52 43.64 29.71
N MET A 622 29.52 43.01 30.35
CA MET A 622 29.73 41.68 30.93
C MET A 622 29.94 40.63 29.81
N LYS A 623 30.96 39.78 29.93
CA LYS A 623 31.23 38.68 29.01
C LYS A 623 30.58 37.38 29.50
N THR A 624 29.38 37.05 29.02
CA THR A 624 28.79 35.71 29.21
C THR A 624 29.04 34.84 27.98
N ASN A 625 29.67 33.67 28.15
CA ASN A 625 30.02 32.74 27.07
C ASN A 625 28.77 32.04 26.47
N LYS A 626 28.07 32.68 25.54
CA LYS A 626 27.08 32.00 24.69
C LYS A 626 27.79 31.18 23.61
N LYS A 627 28.02 29.88 23.88
CA LYS A 627 28.23 28.89 22.80
C LYS A 627 27.05 29.01 21.82
N LYS A 628 27.34 28.91 20.51
CA LYS A 628 26.26 28.80 19.50
C LYS A 628 25.49 27.50 19.75
N ALA A 629 24.16 27.59 19.84
CA ALA A 629 23.32 26.42 19.65
C ALA A 629 23.36 26.04 18.16
N SER A 630 23.90 24.87 17.84
CA SER A 630 23.81 24.26 16.51
C SER A 630 22.54 23.42 16.41
N ASN A 631 21.86 23.47 15.27
CA ASN A 631 20.60 22.74 15.07
C ASN A 631 20.85 21.22 15.09
N PHE A 632 19.98 20.49 15.80
CA PHE A 632 20.11 19.06 16.13
C PHE A 632 20.13 18.07 14.93
N TYR A 633 19.94 18.56 13.70
CA TYR A 633 19.68 17.73 12.51
C TYR A 633 20.85 17.58 11.52
N SER A 634 22.07 18.01 11.88
CA SER A 634 23.24 17.91 10.98
C SER A 634 23.96 16.55 11.00
N ASP A 635 24.07 15.89 12.16
CA ASP A 635 25.07 14.83 12.38
C ASP A 635 24.50 13.43 12.73
N ALA A 636 23.18 13.26 12.68
CA ALA A 636 22.50 12.00 12.97
C ALA A 636 22.65 10.99 11.80
N ASN A 637 23.84 10.41 11.64
CA ASN A 637 24.14 9.42 10.58
C ASN A 637 23.49 8.05 10.86
N VAL A 638 22.24 7.85 10.42
CA VAL A 638 21.42 6.64 10.65
C VAL A 638 21.86 5.42 9.81
N LYS A 639 23.16 5.24 9.56
CA LYS A 639 23.74 4.08 8.84
C LYS A 639 24.70 3.25 9.72
N ASN A 640 24.18 2.44 10.65
CA ASN A 640 24.96 1.30 11.20
C ASN A 640 24.19 0.20 11.98
N LYS A 641 22.85 0.26 12.13
CA LYS A 641 22.13 -0.64 13.05
C LYS A 641 22.10 -2.14 12.68
N ASN A 642 22.38 -2.52 11.43
CA ASN A 642 22.26 -3.93 11.01
C ASN A 642 23.54 -4.76 11.22
N ARG A 643 24.73 -4.14 11.34
CA ARG A 643 26.01 -4.87 11.32
C ARG A 643 26.30 -5.68 12.59
N SER A 644 25.64 -5.34 13.71
CA SER A 644 25.81 -6.02 15.01
C SER A 644 25.17 -7.41 15.08
N LYS A 645 24.10 -7.68 14.30
CA LYS A 645 23.41 -8.99 14.32
C LYS A 645 24.28 -10.14 13.79
N SER A 646 25.17 -9.84 12.84
CA SER A 646 26.14 -10.79 12.27
C SER A 646 27.26 -11.19 13.26
N ALA A 647 27.60 -10.31 14.21
CA ALA A 647 28.66 -10.57 15.18
C ALA A 647 28.22 -11.56 16.28
N LEU A 648 26.99 -11.42 16.78
CA LEU A 648 26.46 -12.26 17.87
C LEU A 648 26.38 -13.75 17.48
N LEU A 649 26.01 -14.02 16.22
CA LEU A 649 25.96 -15.36 15.61
C LEU A 649 27.33 -16.06 15.52
N LYS A 650 28.46 -15.36 15.76
CA LYS A 650 29.81 -15.95 15.77
C LYS A 650 30.36 -16.23 17.17
N SER A 651 29.64 -15.87 18.23
CA SER A 651 30.12 -15.92 19.62
C SER A 651 29.54 -17.06 20.48
N LEU A 652 28.70 -17.94 19.92
CA LEU A 652 28.21 -19.12 20.64
C LEU A 652 29.31 -20.19 20.77
N PRO A 653 29.50 -20.84 21.94
CA PRO A 653 30.55 -21.83 22.12
C PRO A 653 30.29 -23.12 21.32
N ARG A 654 31.28 -23.58 20.55
CA ARG A 654 31.26 -24.93 19.97
C ARG A 654 31.57 -25.96 21.07
N GLY A 655 30.65 -26.90 21.31
CA GLY A 655 30.88 -28.03 22.19
C GLY A 655 32.05 -28.92 21.72
N LYS A 656 32.86 -29.40 22.66
CA LYS A 656 33.94 -30.36 22.41
C LYS A 656 33.54 -31.77 22.88
N ARG A 657 33.57 -32.74 21.96
CA ARG A 657 33.84 -34.19 22.14
C ARG A 657 33.62 -34.87 20.77
N ALA A 658 34.35 -35.90 20.36
CA ALA A 658 35.62 -36.46 20.86
C ALA A 658 36.38 -37.11 19.68
N GLU A 659 37.68 -37.35 19.82
CA GLU A 659 38.44 -38.19 18.89
C GLU A 659 38.38 -39.66 19.30
N GLY A 660 38.46 -40.56 18.32
CA GLY A 660 38.91 -41.95 18.51
C GLY A 660 37.88 -42.96 19.03
N HIS A 661 37.27 -43.70 18.11
CA HIS A 661 37.54 -45.13 17.90
C HIS A 661 36.92 -45.56 16.56
N GLY A 662 37.61 -46.41 15.79
CA GLY A 662 37.20 -46.76 14.42
C GLY A 662 36.90 -48.24 14.23
N GLN A 663 36.05 -48.56 13.26
CA GLN A 663 35.90 -49.91 12.72
C GLN A 663 35.81 -49.90 11.18
N SER A 664 36.85 -50.47 10.57
CA SER A 664 36.84 -51.26 9.33
C SER A 664 36.01 -50.80 8.12
N ARG A 665 36.77 -50.34 7.10
CA ARG A 665 36.91 -51.04 5.81
C ARG A 665 35.70 -51.10 4.87
N LEU A 666 35.71 -50.22 3.87
CA LEU A 666 35.75 -50.68 2.47
C LEU A 666 36.25 -49.57 1.52
N GLU A 667 37.52 -49.65 1.13
CA GLU A 667 37.99 -48.96 -0.07
C GLU A 667 37.40 -49.63 -1.30
N ARG A 668 36.94 -48.84 -2.27
CA ARG A 668 36.83 -49.27 -3.67
C ARG A 668 37.37 -48.17 -4.57
N ASN A 669 38.56 -48.40 -5.11
CA ASN A 669 39.03 -47.65 -6.27
C ASN A 669 38.05 -47.87 -7.43
N GLY A 670 37.56 -46.78 -8.01
CA GLY A 670 36.56 -46.81 -9.07
C GLY A 670 36.52 -45.49 -9.81
N LEU A 671 37.25 -45.40 -10.93
CA LEU A 671 37.06 -44.35 -11.93
C LEU A 671 35.73 -44.64 -12.65
N SER A 672 34.62 -44.18 -12.07
CA SER A 672 33.29 -44.21 -12.69
C SER A 672 32.82 -42.79 -12.99
N THR A 673 32.76 -42.48 -14.28
CA THR A 673 32.26 -41.21 -14.85
C THR A 673 30.94 -40.77 -14.18
N LEU A 674 30.94 -39.57 -13.59
CA LEU A 674 29.71 -38.96 -13.05
C LEU A 674 28.82 -38.50 -14.21
N TYR A 675 27.92 -39.37 -14.64
CA TYR A 675 26.86 -39.03 -15.60
C TYR A 675 25.75 -38.22 -14.93
N LEU A 676 25.22 -37.24 -15.65
CA LEU A 676 24.07 -36.45 -15.22
C LEU A 676 22.77 -37.20 -15.49
N GLU A 677 22.04 -37.52 -14.42
CA GLU A 677 20.64 -37.88 -14.51
C GLU A 677 19.78 -36.61 -14.39
N VAL A 678 19.33 -36.08 -15.54
CA VAL A 678 18.42 -34.93 -15.58
C VAL A 678 16.98 -35.43 -15.43
N LEU A 679 16.63 -35.67 -14.17
CA LEU A 679 15.44 -36.43 -13.72
C LEU A 679 14.09 -35.93 -14.27
N ARG A 680 13.96 -34.65 -14.63
CA ARG A 680 12.77 -34.08 -15.28
C ARG A 680 13.10 -32.74 -15.95
N ARG A 681 12.24 -32.30 -16.88
CA ARG A 681 12.27 -30.96 -17.51
C ARG A 681 10.83 -30.52 -17.79
N ARG A 682 10.54 -29.22 -17.65
CA ARG A 682 9.30 -28.57 -18.11
C ARG A 682 9.57 -27.10 -18.42
N SER A 683 9.16 -26.63 -19.60
CA SER A 683 8.95 -25.20 -19.85
C SER A 683 7.49 -24.81 -19.65
N PHE A 684 7.26 -23.54 -19.31
CA PHE A 684 5.95 -22.96 -19.04
C PHE A 684 5.78 -21.62 -19.74
N LEU A 685 4.51 -21.24 -19.96
CA LEU A 685 4.13 -19.89 -20.37
C LEU A 685 3.92 -19.06 -19.10
N ILE A 686 4.72 -18.00 -18.94
CA ILE A 686 4.58 -16.95 -17.92
C ILE A 686 4.28 -15.61 -18.60
N PHE A 687 4.32 -14.50 -17.87
CA PHE A 687 4.10 -13.15 -18.42
C PHE A 687 5.27 -12.21 -18.14
N ASP A 688 5.54 -11.29 -19.08
CA ASP A 688 6.50 -10.19 -18.91
C ASP A 688 5.89 -9.01 -18.12
N SER A 689 6.72 -8.01 -17.80
CA SER A 689 6.33 -6.77 -17.11
C SER A 689 5.21 -5.94 -17.78
N ARG A 690 4.90 -6.23 -19.04
CA ARG A 690 3.86 -5.57 -19.86
C ARG A 690 2.61 -6.44 -20.01
N GLY A 691 2.60 -7.66 -19.47
CA GLY A 691 1.49 -8.62 -19.57
C GLY A 691 1.43 -9.42 -20.88
N ASN A 692 2.50 -9.46 -21.67
CA ASN A 692 2.63 -10.37 -22.81
C ASN A 692 3.13 -11.75 -22.34
N PRO A 693 2.73 -12.87 -22.97
CA PRO A 693 3.33 -14.17 -22.71
C PRO A 693 4.85 -14.18 -22.92
N THR A 694 5.58 -14.95 -22.11
CA THR A 694 7.00 -15.30 -22.36
C THR A 694 7.33 -16.69 -21.77
N VAL A 695 8.54 -17.19 -22.01
CA VAL A 695 8.98 -18.55 -21.68
C VAL A 695 9.69 -18.59 -20.32
N GLU A 696 9.31 -19.58 -19.51
CA GLU A 696 10.07 -20.02 -18.33
C GLU A 696 10.54 -21.48 -18.55
N VAL A 697 11.74 -21.83 -18.06
CA VAL A 697 12.34 -23.16 -18.19
C VAL A 697 12.80 -23.67 -16.82
N ASP A 698 12.21 -24.78 -16.36
CA ASP A 698 12.71 -25.54 -15.20
C ASP A 698 13.67 -26.66 -15.66
N LEU A 699 14.92 -26.59 -15.21
CA LEU A 699 15.93 -27.65 -15.30
C LEU A 699 16.10 -28.34 -13.94
N TYR A 700 16.17 -29.67 -13.91
CA TYR A 700 16.37 -30.44 -12.68
C TYR A 700 17.70 -31.21 -12.72
N THR A 701 18.43 -31.22 -11.61
CA THR A 701 19.62 -32.07 -11.39
C THR A 701 19.53 -32.72 -10.00
N ALA A 702 20.53 -33.53 -9.63
CA ALA A 702 20.64 -34.08 -8.27
C ALA A 702 20.77 -33.00 -7.16
N LYS A 703 21.03 -31.72 -7.50
CA LYS A 703 21.05 -30.58 -6.57
C LYS A 703 19.69 -29.91 -6.37
N GLY A 704 18.66 -30.28 -7.14
CA GLY A 704 17.35 -29.64 -7.13
C GLY A 704 16.96 -29.03 -8.48
N ARG A 705 16.28 -27.88 -8.43
CA ARG A 705 15.63 -27.25 -9.60
C ARG A 705 16.14 -25.82 -9.83
N PHE A 706 16.47 -25.53 -11.09
CA PHE A 706 16.98 -24.25 -11.60
C PHE A 706 15.98 -23.67 -12.61
N ARG A 707 15.86 -22.35 -12.70
CA ARG A 707 14.66 -21.68 -13.25
C ARG A 707 15.00 -20.37 -13.96
N ALA A 708 15.08 -20.45 -15.29
CA ALA A 708 15.25 -19.29 -16.15
C ALA A 708 13.90 -18.74 -16.64
N ALA A 709 13.71 -17.42 -16.53
CA ALA A 709 12.56 -16.70 -17.10
C ALA A 709 13.06 -15.67 -18.12
N VAL A 710 12.64 -15.78 -19.38
CA VAL A 710 13.26 -15.03 -20.50
C VAL A 710 12.53 -13.71 -20.78
N PRO A 711 13.23 -12.55 -20.85
CA PRO A 711 12.64 -11.26 -21.19
C PRO A 711 12.44 -11.08 -22.72
N SER A 712 11.53 -10.20 -23.13
CA SER A 712 11.08 -10.03 -24.52
C SER A 712 11.10 -8.57 -25.01
N GLY A 713 11.32 -8.39 -26.32
CA GLY A 713 11.44 -7.08 -26.99
C GLY A 713 10.11 -6.34 -27.20
N ALA A 714 10.19 -5.11 -27.72
CA ALA A 714 9.03 -4.35 -28.21
C ALA A 714 9.10 -4.20 -29.74
N SER A 715 10.18 -3.57 -30.21
CA SER A 715 10.68 -3.77 -31.56
C SER A 715 11.30 -5.18 -31.69
N THR A 716 11.31 -5.70 -32.91
CA THR A 716 12.10 -6.87 -33.31
C THR A 716 13.00 -6.45 -34.46
N GLY A 717 14.28 -6.19 -34.16
CA GLY A 717 15.25 -5.70 -35.14
C GLY A 717 15.47 -6.68 -36.30
N ILE A 718 15.74 -6.17 -37.50
CA ILE A 718 15.91 -7.00 -38.72
C ILE A 718 17.11 -7.97 -38.60
N HIS A 719 18.02 -7.71 -37.66
CA HIS A 719 19.30 -8.41 -37.48
C HIS A 719 19.47 -9.15 -36.14
N GLU A 720 18.50 -9.09 -35.22
CA GLU A 720 18.58 -9.81 -33.94
C GLU A 720 18.15 -11.28 -34.05
N ALA A 721 18.44 -12.06 -33.00
CA ALA A 721 17.94 -13.43 -32.87
C ALA A 721 16.42 -13.43 -32.65
N VAL A 722 15.71 -14.28 -33.38
CA VAL A 722 14.25 -14.24 -33.50
C VAL A 722 13.57 -14.75 -32.22
N GLU A 723 12.81 -13.89 -31.57
CA GLU A 723 11.83 -14.34 -30.56
C GLU A 723 10.69 -15.09 -31.25
N LEU A 724 10.53 -16.38 -30.97
CA LEU A 724 9.47 -17.18 -31.59
C LEU A 724 8.12 -16.92 -30.91
N ARG A 725 7.16 -16.44 -31.71
CA ARG A 725 5.77 -16.16 -31.33
C ARG A 725 4.77 -17.03 -32.11
N ASP A 726 3.59 -17.23 -31.55
CA ASP A 726 2.55 -18.09 -32.12
C ASP A 726 1.87 -17.47 -33.35
N GLY A 727 1.62 -16.16 -33.34
CA GLY A 727 1.03 -15.40 -34.46
C GLY A 727 -0.50 -15.44 -34.54
N ASP A 728 -1.20 -16.27 -33.76
CA ASP A 728 -2.67 -16.29 -33.72
C ASP A 728 -3.22 -15.04 -33.03
N LYS A 729 -3.83 -14.14 -33.82
CA LYS A 729 -4.42 -12.89 -33.32
C LYS A 729 -5.57 -13.10 -32.34
N ASN A 730 -6.17 -14.29 -32.27
CA ASN A 730 -7.22 -14.63 -31.32
C ASN A 730 -6.66 -15.00 -29.93
N ALA A 731 -5.45 -15.53 -29.86
CA ALA A 731 -4.76 -15.91 -28.62
C ALA A 731 -3.67 -14.88 -28.26
N TYR A 732 -3.85 -14.18 -27.12
CA TYR A 732 -2.89 -13.16 -26.64
C TYR A 732 -2.51 -12.10 -27.69
N VAL A 733 -3.44 -11.75 -28.58
CA VAL A 733 -3.25 -10.78 -29.68
C VAL A 733 -2.06 -11.14 -30.59
N GLY A 734 -1.82 -12.43 -30.84
CA GLY A 734 -0.70 -12.93 -31.65
C GLY A 734 0.59 -13.20 -30.88
N LYS A 735 0.68 -12.76 -29.62
CA LYS A 735 1.91 -12.82 -28.79
C LYS A 735 2.07 -14.11 -27.97
N GLY A 736 1.28 -15.15 -28.23
CA GLY A 736 1.49 -16.47 -27.63
C GLY A 736 2.92 -16.99 -27.87
N VAL A 737 3.38 -17.90 -27.00
CA VAL A 737 4.73 -18.53 -27.08
C VAL A 737 4.66 -20.06 -26.98
N SER A 738 3.50 -20.67 -27.25
CA SER A 738 3.30 -22.12 -27.16
C SER A 738 4.22 -22.91 -28.09
N LYS A 739 4.56 -22.38 -29.27
CA LYS A 739 5.59 -22.96 -30.16
C LYS A 739 6.98 -22.99 -29.52
N ALA A 740 7.40 -21.92 -28.84
CA ALA A 740 8.69 -21.87 -28.15
C ALA A 740 8.72 -22.82 -26.93
N VAL A 741 7.61 -22.88 -26.17
CA VAL A 741 7.42 -23.84 -25.07
C VAL A 741 7.53 -25.30 -25.58
N ALA A 742 6.85 -25.63 -26.69
CA ALA A 742 6.94 -26.94 -27.33
C ALA A 742 8.37 -27.25 -27.83
N ASN A 743 9.05 -26.30 -28.48
CA ASN A 743 10.43 -26.46 -28.91
C ASN A 743 11.39 -26.77 -27.74
N VAL A 744 11.16 -26.21 -26.55
CA VAL A 744 11.93 -26.60 -25.35
C VAL A 744 11.60 -28.03 -24.91
N ASN A 745 10.32 -28.39 -24.76
CA ASN A 745 9.89 -29.67 -24.19
C ASN A 745 10.10 -30.87 -25.14
N ASP A 746 9.84 -30.69 -26.44
CA ASP A 746 9.67 -31.77 -27.40
C ASP A 746 10.88 -31.93 -28.34
N VAL A 747 11.75 -30.91 -28.45
CA VAL A 747 12.92 -30.91 -29.36
C VAL A 747 14.23 -30.70 -28.61
N ILE A 748 14.39 -29.58 -27.88
CA ILE A 748 15.63 -29.28 -27.17
C ILE A 748 15.83 -30.25 -26.01
N ALA A 749 14.79 -30.51 -25.21
CA ALA A 749 14.93 -31.36 -24.03
C ALA A 749 15.35 -32.81 -24.35
N PRO A 750 14.73 -33.55 -25.28
CA PRO A 750 15.11 -34.94 -25.57
C PRO A 750 16.55 -35.05 -26.11
N GLU A 751 16.92 -34.23 -27.09
CA GLU A 751 18.25 -34.30 -27.70
C GLU A 751 19.35 -33.84 -26.75
N LEU A 752 19.11 -32.85 -25.87
CA LEU A 752 20.09 -32.44 -24.85
C LEU A 752 20.22 -33.45 -23.68
N ILE A 753 19.22 -34.30 -23.40
CA ILE A 753 19.43 -35.46 -22.50
C ILE A 753 20.35 -36.47 -23.18
N LYS A 754 19.98 -36.85 -24.40
CA LYS A 754 20.66 -37.85 -25.24
C LYS A 754 22.12 -37.50 -25.57
N ALA A 755 22.46 -36.22 -25.62
CA ALA A 755 23.82 -35.73 -25.80
C ALA A 755 24.73 -35.92 -24.56
N GLY A 756 24.16 -36.08 -23.36
CA GLY A 756 24.90 -36.39 -22.13
C GLY A 756 25.89 -35.32 -21.64
N ILE A 757 25.80 -34.08 -22.14
CA ILE A 757 26.76 -32.99 -21.86
C ILE A 757 26.64 -32.53 -20.39
N ALA A 758 27.77 -32.24 -19.75
CA ALA A 758 27.81 -31.78 -18.37
C ALA A 758 27.26 -30.35 -18.22
N VAL A 759 26.42 -30.10 -17.19
CA VAL A 759 25.87 -28.74 -16.92
C VAL A 759 26.95 -27.70 -16.56
N THR A 760 28.16 -28.14 -16.20
CA THR A 760 29.33 -27.28 -16.01
C THR A 760 29.98 -26.83 -17.32
N SER A 761 29.68 -27.51 -18.44
CA SER A 761 30.22 -27.23 -19.78
C SER A 761 29.30 -26.28 -20.56
N GLN A 762 29.03 -25.09 -20.03
CA GLN A 762 28.11 -24.10 -20.63
C GLN A 762 28.33 -23.91 -22.14
N LYS A 763 29.58 -23.77 -22.59
CA LYS A 763 29.91 -23.56 -24.00
C LYS A 763 29.55 -24.76 -24.88
N GLU A 764 29.79 -25.98 -24.43
CA GLU A 764 29.45 -27.20 -25.18
C GLU A 764 27.93 -27.33 -25.36
N ILE A 765 27.16 -26.91 -24.34
CA ILE A 765 25.70 -26.88 -24.38
C ILE A 765 25.20 -25.75 -25.29
N ASP A 766 25.74 -24.54 -25.18
CA ASP A 766 25.36 -23.42 -26.05
C ASP A 766 25.70 -23.70 -27.53
N ASP A 767 26.91 -24.21 -27.82
CA ASP A 767 27.31 -24.66 -29.16
C ASP A 767 26.35 -25.75 -29.70
N PHE A 768 25.93 -26.68 -28.84
CA PHE A 768 24.97 -27.73 -29.19
C PHE A 768 23.57 -27.16 -29.49
N LEU A 769 23.06 -26.21 -28.70
CA LEU A 769 21.76 -25.56 -28.91
C LEU A 769 21.74 -24.78 -30.23
N ILE A 770 22.80 -24.02 -30.51
CA ILE A 770 22.98 -23.28 -31.77
C ILE A 770 22.98 -24.25 -32.97
N LYS A 771 23.69 -25.39 -32.85
CA LYS A 771 23.74 -26.43 -33.88
C LYS A 771 22.42 -27.18 -34.07
N LEU A 772 21.63 -27.37 -33.01
CA LEU A 772 20.33 -28.03 -33.05
C LEU A 772 19.27 -27.16 -33.73
N ASP A 773 19.36 -25.83 -33.58
CA ASP A 773 18.59 -24.88 -34.39
C ASP A 773 19.09 -24.89 -35.84
N GLY A 774 20.33 -24.44 -36.07
CA GLY A 774 20.97 -24.44 -37.38
C GLY A 774 20.60 -23.26 -38.29
N THR A 775 19.81 -22.28 -37.85
CA THR A 775 19.63 -21.00 -38.57
C THR A 775 20.53 -19.90 -37.96
N PRO A 776 21.00 -18.92 -38.76
CA PRO A 776 21.91 -17.87 -38.27
C PRO A 776 21.25 -16.90 -37.28
N ASN A 777 19.92 -16.92 -37.16
CA ASN A 777 19.12 -16.04 -36.32
C ASN A 777 18.26 -16.79 -35.29
N LYS A 778 18.54 -18.08 -35.01
CA LYS A 778 17.82 -18.91 -34.03
C LYS A 778 16.30 -19.01 -34.28
N GLY A 779 15.90 -18.92 -35.54
CA GLY A 779 14.50 -18.73 -35.96
C GLY A 779 13.67 -20.01 -36.08
N LYS A 780 14.29 -21.19 -35.93
CA LYS A 780 13.59 -22.48 -36.00
C LYS A 780 13.09 -22.93 -34.63
N LEU A 781 13.93 -22.81 -33.61
CA LEU A 781 13.59 -23.14 -32.22
C LEU A 781 13.11 -21.91 -31.44
N GLY A 782 13.63 -20.73 -31.78
CA GLY A 782 13.38 -19.46 -31.10
C GLY A 782 14.50 -19.08 -30.13
N ALA A 783 14.98 -17.84 -30.21
CA ALA A 783 15.96 -17.28 -29.27
C ALA A 783 15.47 -17.37 -27.82
N ASN A 784 14.16 -17.19 -27.60
CA ASN A 784 13.51 -17.34 -26.30
C ASN A 784 13.47 -18.78 -25.77
N ALA A 785 13.43 -19.79 -26.65
CA ALA A 785 13.55 -21.19 -26.24
C ALA A 785 15.00 -21.55 -25.86
N ILE A 786 15.97 -21.14 -26.69
CA ILE A 786 17.39 -21.43 -26.51
C ILE A 786 17.95 -20.71 -25.28
N LEU A 787 17.67 -19.42 -25.10
CA LEU A 787 18.19 -18.63 -23.99
C LEU A 787 17.67 -19.11 -22.63
N GLY A 788 16.42 -19.57 -22.57
CA GLY A 788 15.85 -20.14 -21.34
C GLY A 788 16.60 -21.39 -20.89
N VAL A 789 16.96 -22.28 -21.82
CA VAL A 789 17.80 -23.45 -21.51
C VAL A 789 19.23 -23.02 -21.16
N SER A 790 19.83 -22.10 -21.92
CA SER A 790 21.18 -21.56 -21.69
C SER A 790 21.34 -20.97 -20.28
N ILE A 791 20.39 -20.18 -19.79
CA ILE A 791 20.40 -19.60 -18.44
C ILE A 791 20.18 -20.67 -17.36
N ALA A 792 19.21 -21.57 -17.52
CA ALA A 792 18.91 -22.59 -16.51
C ALA A 792 20.08 -23.58 -16.33
N VAL A 793 20.84 -23.84 -17.39
CA VAL A 793 22.10 -24.60 -17.36
C VAL A 793 23.18 -23.84 -16.58
N ALA A 794 23.34 -22.54 -16.77
CA ALA A 794 24.31 -21.74 -16.02
C ALA A 794 24.01 -21.70 -14.50
N GLU A 795 22.73 -21.55 -14.13
CA GLU A 795 22.28 -21.66 -12.74
C GLU A 795 22.62 -23.03 -12.13
N ALA A 796 22.35 -24.12 -12.86
CA ALA A 796 22.69 -25.49 -12.44
C ALA A 796 24.21 -25.72 -12.36
N GLY A 797 24.98 -25.19 -13.31
CA GLY A 797 26.44 -25.28 -13.36
C GLY A 797 27.13 -24.47 -12.26
N ALA A 798 26.52 -23.37 -11.80
CA ALA A 798 26.97 -22.62 -10.62
C ALA A 798 26.76 -23.45 -9.33
N ALA A 799 25.57 -24.02 -9.17
CA ALA A 799 25.22 -24.85 -8.02
C ALA A 799 26.00 -26.17 -7.95
N GLU A 800 26.31 -26.81 -9.08
CA GLU A 800 27.13 -28.03 -9.11
C GLU A 800 28.58 -27.76 -8.69
N LYS A 801 29.15 -26.61 -9.12
CA LYS A 801 30.45 -26.11 -8.64
C LYS A 801 30.41 -25.62 -7.18
N GLY A 802 29.24 -25.33 -6.63
CA GLY A 802 29.08 -24.73 -5.30
C GLY A 802 29.52 -23.26 -5.21
N VAL A 803 29.40 -22.48 -6.30
CA VAL A 803 29.81 -21.06 -6.37
C VAL A 803 28.63 -20.14 -6.73
N PRO A 804 28.67 -18.83 -6.38
CA PRO A 804 27.69 -17.86 -6.84
C PRO A 804 27.64 -17.73 -8.37
N LEU A 805 26.48 -17.33 -8.92
CA LEU A 805 26.27 -17.27 -10.37
C LEU A 805 27.21 -16.27 -11.07
N TYR A 806 27.41 -15.07 -10.50
CA TYR A 806 28.42 -14.13 -11.00
C TYR A 806 29.83 -14.73 -11.06
N GLN A 807 30.21 -15.60 -10.11
CA GLN A 807 31.50 -16.26 -10.12
C GLN A 807 31.56 -17.38 -11.18
N HIS A 808 30.46 -18.13 -11.37
CA HIS A 808 30.37 -19.11 -12.45
C HIS A 808 30.50 -18.45 -13.83
N PHE A 809 29.84 -17.32 -14.07
CA PHE A 809 30.01 -16.54 -15.31
C PHE A 809 31.44 -15.98 -15.45
N ALA A 810 32.08 -15.57 -14.36
CA ALA A 810 33.47 -15.10 -14.41
C ALA A 810 34.45 -16.23 -14.78
N ASP A 811 34.28 -17.43 -14.22
CA ASP A 811 35.05 -18.63 -14.61
C ASP A 811 34.92 -18.89 -16.13
N LEU A 812 33.70 -18.82 -16.67
CA LEU A 812 33.42 -19.05 -18.09
C LEU A 812 34.04 -17.97 -19.00
N ALA A 813 34.11 -16.73 -18.51
CA ALA A 813 34.79 -15.63 -19.20
C ALA A 813 36.32 -15.62 -18.99
N GLY A 814 36.86 -16.45 -18.09
CA GLY A 814 38.27 -16.43 -17.69
C GLY A 814 38.68 -15.24 -16.82
N ILE A 815 37.70 -14.50 -16.28
CA ILE A 815 37.90 -13.28 -15.49
C ILE A 815 38.14 -13.64 -14.02
N LYS A 816 39.06 -12.92 -13.37
CA LYS A 816 39.49 -13.18 -11.99
C LYS A 816 39.17 -11.99 -11.07
N PRO A 817 38.99 -12.20 -9.76
CA PRO A 817 38.86 -11.11 -8.79
C PRO A 817 40.08 -10.17 -8.80
N PRO A 818 39.92 -8.88 -8.41
CA PRO A 818 38.73 -8.28 -7.81
C PRO A 818 37.62 -7.99 -8.82
N PHE A 819 36.38 -8.32 -8.45
CA PHE A 819 35.21 -8.00 -9.27
C PHE A 819 34.75 -6.55 -9.09
N VAL A 820 34.02 -6.05 -10.09
CA VAL A 820 33.62 -4.65 -10.23
C VAL A 820 32.10 -4.55 -10.26
N LEU A 821 31.54 -3.58 -9.54
CA LEU A 821 30.11 -3.27 -9.56
C LEU A 821 29.83 -2.15 -10.58
N PRO A 822 28.87 -2.31 -11.49
CA PRO A 822 28.60 -1.34 -12.55
C PRO A 822 27.96 -0.04 -12.03
N CYS A 823 28.16 1.06 -12.76
CA CYS A 823 27.37 2.28 -12.61
C CYS A 823 25.92 2.01 -13.09
N PRO A 824 24.88 2.21 -12.26
CA PRO A 824 23.50 2.02 -12.68
C PRO A 824 23.01 3.21 -13.53
N ALA A 825 22.42 2.90 -14.68
CA ALA A 825 21.70 3.84 -15.53
C ALA A 825 20.19 3.75 -15.25
N PHE A 826 19.70 4.73 -14.49
CA PHE A 826 18.29 4.84 -14.16
C PHE A 826 17.54 5.60 -15.25
N ASN A 827 16.76 4.92 -16.08
CA ASN A 827 15.74 5.55 -16.93
C ASN A 827 14.74 6.29 -16.02
N VAL A 828 14.59 7.61 -16.17
CA VAL A 828 13.72 8.41 -15.28
C VAL A 828 12.73 9.32 -16.01
N ILE A 829 12.92 9.58 -17.30
CA ILE A 829 11.94 10.25 -18.18
C ILE A 829 11.86 9.47 -19.49
N ASN A 830 10.65 9.07 -19.88
CA ASN A 830 10.36 8.37 -21.12
C ASN A 830 9.75 9.30 -22.18
N GLY A 831 10.23 9.15 -23.42
CA GLY A 831 9.66 9.64 -24.67
C GLY A 831 9.51 8.48 -25.66
N GLY A 832 9.79 8.70 -26.95
CA GLY A 832 9.68 7.68 -28.00
C GLY A 832 8.29 7.06 -28.11
N SER A 833 8.13 5.98 -28.88
CA SER A 833 6.86 5.26 -29.00
C SER A 833 6.41 4.62 -27.67
N HIS A 834 7.35 4.52 -26.71
CA HIS A 834 7.13 4.09 -25.33
C HIS A 834 6.39 5.10 -24.43
N ALA A 835 6.17 6.34 -24.87
CA ALA A 835 5.43 7.35 -24.11
C ALA A 835 4.45 8.19 -24.95
N GLY A 836 3.22 8.33 -24.44
CA GLY A 836 2.16 9.14 -25.06
C GLY A 836 2.32 10.68 -24.95
N ASN A 837 3.55 11.16 -24.76
CA ASN A 837 3.92 12.58 -24.81
C ASN A 837 4.52 12.95 -26.18
N LYS A 838 4.83 14.23 -26.39
CA LYS A 838 5.48 14.72 -27.62
C LYS A 838 6.98 14.43 -27.73
N LEU A 839 7.60 13.90 -26.68
CA LEU A 839 9.06 13.78 -26.60
C LEU A 839 9.57 12.75 -27.62
N ALA A 840 10.48 13.18 -28.51
CA ALA A 840 11.00 12.32 -29.57
C ALA A 840 11.95 11.24 -29.01
N PHE A 841 13.01 11.65 -28.31
CA PHE A 841 14.02 10.76 -27.73
C PHE A 841 13.38 9.79 -26.73
N GLN A 842 13.80 8.52 -26.72
CA GLN A 842 13.16 7.46 -25.94
C GLN A 842 13.36 7.61 -24.42
N GLU A 843 14.57 7.92 -23.94
CA GLU A 843 14.87 7.91 -22.50
C GLU A 843 15.90 8.96 -22.08
N PHE A 844 15.73 9.46 -20.86
CA PHE A 844 16.72 10.31 -20.19
C PHE A 844 17.10 9.64 -18.88
N MET A 845 18.40 9.37 -18.74
CA MET A 845 18.96 8.52 -17.69
C MET A 845 19.82 9.30 -16.69
N LEU A 846 19.75 8.92 -15.41
CA LEU A 846 20.63 9.43 -14.36
C LEU A 846 21.75 8.40 -14.06
N LEU A 847 23.00 8.88 -14.03
CA LEU A 847 24.20 8.09 -13.78
C LEU A 847 24.94 8.59 -12.52
N PRO A 848 24.95 7.84 -11.41
CA PRO A 848 25.68 8.20 -10.18
C PRO A 848 27.20 8.00 -10.28
N THR A 849 27.85 8.59 -11.28
CA THR A 849 29.28 8.42 -11.55
C THR A 849 30.19 8.87 -10.40
N GLY A 850 29.73 9.81 -9.57
CA GLY A 850 30.44 10.33 -8.38
C GLY A 850 30.07 9.64 -7.06
N ALA A 851 29.48 8.44 -7.11
CA ALA A 851 29.32 7.57 -5.95
C ALA A 851 30.60 6.76 -5.66
N THR A 852 30.78 6.34 -4.41
CA THR A 852 31.93 5.53 -3.94
C THR A 852 31.64 4.03 -3.85
N SER A 853 30.37 3.65 -3.92
CA SER A 853 29.85 2.31 -3.72
C SER A 853 28.51 2.18 -4.46
N PHE A 854 28.10 0.96 -4.78
CA PHE A 854 26.81 0.70 -5.41
C PHE A 854 25.64 1.06 -4.47
N THR A 855 25.78 0.80 -3.17
CA THR A 855 24.87 1.28 -2.11
C THR A 855 24.75 2.81 -2.07
N GLU A 856 25.82 3.57 -2.35
CA GLU A 856 25.72 5.02 -2.49
C GLU A 856 25.03 5.41 -3.81
N ALA A 857 25.37 4.76 -4.92
CA ALA A 857 24.76 5.00 -6.23
C ALA A 857 23.24 4.80 -6.20
N MET A 858 22.77 3.71 -5.59
CA MET A 858 21.34 3.42 -5.37
C MET A 858 20.65 4.49 -4.52
N LYS A 859 21.31 5.00 -3.46
CA LYS A 859 20.76 6.12 -2.66
C LYS A 859 20.58 7.37 -3.53
N ILE A 860 21.63 7.76 -4.24
CA ILE A 860 21.69 8.97 -5.08
C ILE A 860 20.61 8.93 -6.16
N GLY A 861 20.50 7.81 -6.88
CA GLY A 861 19.47 7.62 -7.91
C GLY A 861 18.05 7.66 -7.35
N THR A 862 17.79 6.96 -6.24
CA THR A 862 16.45 6.88 -5.62
C THR A 862 15.98 8.23 -5.07
N GLU A 863 16.84 8.95 -4.35
CA GLU A 863 16.50 10.27 -3.80
C GLU A 863 16.31 11.33 -4.91
N THR A 864 17.08 11.24 -6.00
CA THR A 864 16.91 12.13 -7.17
C THR A 864 15.65 11.79 -7.96
N TYR A 865 15.32 10.50 -8.18
CA TYR A 865 14.06 10.07 -8.82
C TYR A 865 12.83 10.51 -8.02
N HIS A 866 12.84 10.37 -6.69
CA HIS A 866 11.77 10.89 -5.83
C HIS A 866 11.71 12.42 -5.79
N THR A 867 12.82 13.12 -6.03
CA THR A 867 12.87 14.58 -6.14
C THR A 867 12.33 15.05 -7.50
N LEU A 868 12.72 14.38 -8.60
CA LEU A 868 12.19 14.60 -9.94
C LEU A 868 10.67 14.43 -9.97
N LYS A 869 10.13 13.41 -9.30
CA LYS A 869 8.68 13.24 -9.14
C LYS A 869 8.00 14.48 -8.53
N LYS A 870 8.63 15.11 -7.53
CA LYS A 870 8.11 16.34 -6.90
C LYS A 870 8.22 17.55 -7.85
N VAL A 871 9.31 17.67 -8.61
CA VAL A 871 9.51 18.73 -9.61
C VAL A 871 8.47 18.63 -10.73
N ILE A 872 8.34 17.46 -11.37
CA ILE A 872 7.35 17.21 -12.43
C ILE A 872 5.92 17.45 -11.90
N SER A 873 5.58 16.90 -10.74
CA SER A 873 4.25 17.08 -10.14
C SER A 873 3.95 18.52 -9.72
N ALA A 874 4.96 19.37 -9.52
CA ALA A 874 4.79 20.80 -9.22
C ALA A 874 4.67 21.65 -10.49
N LYS A 875 5.38 21.30 -11.57
CA LYS A 875 5.35 22.04 -12.85
C LYS A 875 4.14 21.69 -13.72
N TYR A 876 3.76 20.40 -13.81
CA TYR A 876 2.71 19.91 -14.72
C TYR A 876 1.52 19.23 -14.01
N GLY A 877 1.56 19.09 -12.69
CA GLY A 877 0.51 18.43 -11.90
C GLY A 877 0.68 16.91 -11.75
N ILE A 878 -0.20 16.30 -10.95
CA ILE A 878 -0.07 14.90 -10.48
C ILE A 878 -0.18 13.89 -11.63
N ASP A 879 -0.97 14.17 -12.67
CA ASP A 879 -1.14 13.25 -13.81
C ASP A 879 0.13 13.16 -14.68
N ALA A 880 1.07 14.10 -14.56
CA ALA A 880 2.34 14.09 -15.29
C ALA A 880 3.41 13.16 -14.65
N VAL A 881 3.15 12.60 -13.46
CA VAL A 881 4.02 11.59 -12.83
C VAL A 881 3.48 10.16 -12.98
N ASN A 882 2.71 9.94 -14.06
CA ASN A 882 2.46 8.61 -14.60
C ASN A 882 3.76 7.95 -15.08
N VAL A 883 3.81 6.63 -14.98
CA VAL A 883 5.03 5.81 -15.08
C VAL A 883 4.94 4.84 -16.27
N GLY A 884 5.95 4.86 -17.14
CA GLY A 884 6.07 3.98 -18.31
C GLY A 884 6.44 2.54 -17.97
N ASP A 885 6.68 1.72 -19.00
CA ASP A 885 7.01 0.29 -18.90
C ASP A 885 8.30 0.01 -18.12
N GLU A 886 9.23 0.97 -18.09
CA GLU A 886 10.55 0.86 -17.44
C GLU A 886 10.68 1.66 -16.14
N GLY A 887 9.58 2.24 -15.66
CA GLY A 887 9.53 2.94 -14.38
C GLY A 887 9.80 4.46 -14.45
N GLY A 888 10.31 4.99 -15.56
CA GLY A 888 10.48 6.43 -15.76
C GLY A 888 9.15 7.18 -15.92
N PHE A 889 9.18 8.51 -15.76
CA PHE A 889 7.99 9.36 -15.86
C PHE A 889 7.72 9.81 -17.30
N ALA A 890 6.45 9.99 -17.67
CA ALA A 890 6.05 10.52 -18.97
C ALA A 890 5.44 11.93 -18.88
N PRO A 891 6.22 12.98 -18.53
CA PRO A 891 5.74 14.35 -18.52
C PRO A 891 5.42 14.85 -19.94
N ASN A 892 4.48 15.77 -20.06
CA ASN A 892 4.14 16.42 -21.33
C ASN A 892 5.06 17.62 -21.60
N VAL A 893 6.33 17.33 -21.83
CA VAL A 893 7.37 18.29 -22.22
C VAL A 893 7.27 18.71 -23.69
N SER A 894 7.83 19.87 -24.01
CA SER A 894 7.96 20.44 -25.35
C SER A 894 9.10 19.83 -26.18
N GLY A 895 10.13 19.25 -25.54
CA GLY A 895 11.26 18.62 -26.22
C GLY A 895 12.35 18.12 -25.27
N ALA A 896 13.48 17.68 -25.84
CA ALA A 896 14.61 17.12 -25.09
C ALA A 896 15.26 18.14 -24.15
N GLU A 897 15.39 19.39 -24.60
CA GLU A 897 15.95 20.51 -23.82
C GLU A 897 15.23 20.69 -22.48
N GLU A 898 13.90 20.74 -22.48
CA GLU A 898 13.10 20.90 -21.26
C GLU A 898 13.22 19.68 -20.31
N SER A 899 13.46 18.49 -20.87
CA SER A 899 13.73 17.27 -20.08
C SER A 899 15.08 17.35 -19.38
N LEU A 900 16.11 17.86 -20.07
CA LEU A 900 17.45 18.10 -19.51
C LEU A 900 17.43 19.19 -18.41
N GLU A 901 16.60 20.23 -18.56
CA GLU A 901 16.39 21.23 -17.52
C GLU A 901 15.68 20.65 -16.28
N LEU A 902 14.65 19.81 -16.46
CA LEU A 902 13.97 19.10 -15.36
C LEU A 902 14.92 18.17 -14.59
N LEU A 903 15.79 17.42 -15.28
CA LEU A 903 16.80 16.59 -14.64
C LEU A 903 17.82 17.43 -13.88
N SER A 904 18.31 18.52 -14.48
CA SER A 904 19.26 19.43 -13.85
C SER A 904 18.68 20.07 -12.58
N GLU A 905 17.41 20.50 -12.62
CA GLU A 905 16.68 21.01 -11.46
C GLU A 905 16.53 19.95 -10.36
N ALA A 906 16.19 18.71 -10.73
CA ALA A 906 16.02 17.60 -9.79
C ALA A 906 17.34 17.17 -9.12
N ILE A 907 18.43 17.05 -9.89
CA ILE A 907 19.79 16.75 -9.39
C ILE A 907 20.22 17.82 -8.37
N LYS A 908 20.00 19.10 -8.70
CA LYS A 908 20.33 20.24 -7.84
C LYS A 908 19.47 20.26 -6.57
N LYS A 909 18.16 20.05 -6.68
CA LYS A 909 17.24 19.98 -5.53
C LYS A 909 17.47 18.76 -4.62
N ALA A 910 18.03 17.67 -5.15
CA ALA A 910 18.43 16.50 -4.37
C ALA A 910 19.79 16.67 -3.68
N GLY A 911 20.55 17.73 -3.98
CA GLY A 911 21.88 17.97 -3.40
C GLY A 911 23.00 17.12 -4.04
N TYR A 912 22.79 16.60 -5.26
CA TYR A 912 23.72 15.70 -5.95
C TYR A 912 24.34 16.30 -7.22
N GLU A 913 24.37 17.63 -7.31
CA GLU A 913 25.09 18.39 -8.32
C GLU A 913 26.58 17.98 -8.35
N GLY A 914 27.11 17.65 -9.53
CA GLY A 914 28.47 17.11 -9.71
C GLY A 914 28.63 15.60 -9.43
N LYS A 915 27.78 14.97 -8.59
CA LYS A 915 27.80 13.51 -8.35
C LYS A 915 27.02 12.70 -9.39
N ILE A 916 26.06 13.33 -10.07
CA ILE A 916 25.26 12.71 -11.14
C ILE A 916 25.68 13.27 -12.51
N LYS A 917 25.72 12.38 -13.50
CA LYS A 917 25.80 12.68 -14.94
C LYS A 917 24.52 12.21 -15.63
N ILE A 918 24.31 12.66 -16.87
CA ILE A 918 23.16 12.29 -17.69
C ILE A 918 23.61 11.35 -18.81
N ALA A 919 22.76 10.42 -19.19
CA ALA A 919 22.82 9.74 -20.49
C ALA A 919 21.47 9.86 -21.20
N LEU A 920 21.50 9.73 -22.52
CA LEU A 920 20.31 9.74 -23.38
C LEU A 920 20.21 8.42 -24.12
N ASP A 921 18.99 7.91 -24.26
CA ASP A 921 18.62 6.93 -25.28
C ASP A 921 17.69 7.63 -26.26
N VAL A 922 18.09 7.67 -27.52
CA VAL A 922 17.37 8.42 -28.54
C VAL A 922 16.47 7.52 -29.39
N ALA A 923 16.90 6.29 -29.67
CA ALA A 923 16.24 5.35 -30.59
C ALA A 923 15.88 5.98 -31.95
N SER A 924 16.84 6.67 -32.59
CA SER A 924 16.58 7.51 -33.77
C SER A 924 15.92 6.81 -34.97
N SER A 925 16.04 5.48 -35.11
CA SER A 925 15.32 4.71 -36.12
C SER A 925 13.79 4.81 -36.01
N GLU A 926 13.22 5.09 -34.83
CA GLU A 926 11.76 5.30 -34.70
C GLU A 926 11.25 6.54 -35.45
N PHE A 927 12.12 7.53 -35.67
CA PHE A 927 11.79 8.80 -36.30
C PHE A 927 12.65 9.15 -37.52
N TYR A 928 13.37 8.16 -38.06
CA TYR A 928 14.06 8.26 -39.34
C TYR A 928 13.10 8.08 -40.50
N LYS A 929 13.18 8.97 -41.49
CA LYS A 929 12.25 9.02 -42.63
C LYS A 929 12.91 9.70 -43.84
N GLU A 930 12.87 9.04 -44.98
CA GLU A 930 13.26 9.61 -46.29
C GLU A 930 14.68 10.23 -46.29
N GLY A 931 15.62 9.66 -45.52
CA GLY A 931 17.00 10.13 -45.40
C GLY A 931 17.22 11.24 -44.36
N LYS A 932 16.22 11.53 -43.52
CA LYS A 932 16.22 12.60 -42.50
C LYS A 932 15.54 12.15 -41.20
N TYR A 933 15.59 12.99 -40.19
CA TYR A 933 15.05 12.72 -38.85
C TYR A 933 13.93 13.70 -38.49
N ASP A 934 12.80 13.18 -38.00
CA ASP A 934 11.58 13.93 -37.68
C ASP A 934 11.29 14.03 -36.18
N LEU A 935 11.70 15.14 -35.57
CA LEU A 935 11.50 15.37 -34.13
C LEU A 935 10.03 15.64 -33.72
N ASP A 936 9.06 15.66 -34.66
CA ASP A 936 7.61 15.70 -34.39
C ASP A 936 6.90 14.46 -34.97
N PHE A 937 7.58 13.32 -35.22
CA PHE A 937 7.04 12.12 -35.90
C PHE A 937 5.70 11.58 -35.36
N LYS A 938 5.42 11.83 -34.08
CA LYS A 938 4.15 11.49 -33.41
C LYS A 938 2.95 12.31 -33.90
N ASN A 939 3.18 13.37 -34.67
CA ASN A 939 2.19 14.16 -35.38
C ASN A 939 1.98 13.56 -36.80
N PRO A 940 0.79 13.03 -37.13
CA PRO A 940 0.50 12.48 -38.46
C PRO A 940 0.65 13.48 -39.62
N ASN A 941 0.67 14.79 -39.30
CA ASN A 941 0.92 15.88 -40.25
C ASN A 941 2.23 16.60 -39.88
N SER A 942 3.30 15.82 -39.67
CA SER A 942 4.69 16.27 -39.61
C SER A 942 5.03 17.18 -40.78
N ASP A 943 5.80 18.25 -40.56
CA ASP A 943 6.21 19.20 -41.59
C ASP A 943 7.58 18.82 -42.18
N PRO A 944 7.68 18.33 -43.44
CA PRO A 944 8.93 17.85 -44.01
C PRO A 944 10.01 18.93 -44.16
N SER A 945 9.64 20.21 -44.13
CA SER A 945 10.61 21.32 -44.12
C SER A 945 11.40 21.42 -42.80
N LYS A 946 10.94 20.74 -41.74
CA LYS A 946 11.57 20.69 -40.42
C LYS A 946 12.36 19.41 -40.16
N TRP A 947 12.33 18.42 -41.07
CA TRP A 947 13.13 17.21 -40.94
C TRP A 947 14.61 17.55 -41.15
N ILE A 948 15.46 17.13 -40.22
CA ILE A 948 16.88 17.47 -40.18
C ILE A 948 17.75 16.31 -40.66
N SER A 949 18.90 16.62 -41.25
CA SER A 949 19.93 15.65 -41.61
C SER A 949 20.63 15.05 -40.38
N GLY A 950 21.32 13.90 -40.55
CA GLY A 950 22.16 13.32 -39.50
C GLY A 950 23.24 14.29 -39.00
N THR A 951 23.77 15.16 -39.87
CA THR A 951 24.73 16.22 -39.49
C THR A 951 24.10 17.33 -38.63
N GLU A 952 22.89 17.79 -38.97
CA GLU A 952 22.18 18.79 -38.16
C GLU A 952 21.71 18.22 -36.81
N LEU A 953 21.36 16.93 -36.77
CA LEU A 953 21.05 16.20 -35.54
C LEU A 953 22.31 15.97 -34.67
N ALA A 954 23.47 15.70 -35.29
CA ALA A 954 24.76 15.66 -34.59
C ALA A 954 25.10 17.00 -33.92
N ASP A 955 24.93 18.12 -34.63
CA ASP A 955 25.12 19.46 -34.07
C ASP A 955 24.14 19.77 -32.92
N LEU A 956 22.89 19.30 -33.02
CA LEU A 956 21.91 19.41 -31.92
C LEU A 956 22.39 18.66 -30.67
N TYR A 957 22.85 17.41 -30.79
CA TYR A 957 23.45 16.69 -29.66
C TYR A 957 24.69 17.41 -29.11
N MET A 958 25.56 17.94 -29.98
CA MET A 958 26.73 18.72 -29.55
C MET A 958 26.34 19.99 -28.78
N SER A 959 25.17 20.59 -29.05
CA SER A 959 24.65 21.70 -28.24
C SER A 959 24.26 21.25 -26.83
N TYR A 960 23.62 20.09 -26.70
CA TYR A 960 23.22 19.51 -25.41
C TYR A 960 24.43 19.05 -24.59
N VAL A 961 25.40 18.38 -25.20
CA VAL A 961 26.65 17.94 -24.54
C VAL A 961 27.49 19.12 -24.04
N LYS A 962 27.37 20.30 -24.67
CA LYS A 962 28.03 21.55 -24.20
C LYS A 962 27.26 22.24 -23.06
N LYS A 963 25.92 22.13 -22.98
CA LYS A 963 25.09 22.78 -21.94
C LYS A 963 24.88 21.91 -20.69
N TYR A 964 24.84 20.59 -20.83
CA TYR A 964 24.45 19.64 -19.77
C TYR A 964 25.54 18.60 -19.49
N PRO A 965 25.57 17.98 -18.29
CA PRO A 965 26.57 16.99 -17.92
C PRO A 965 26.30 15.59 -18.53
N ILE A 966 26.10 15.54 -19.85
CA ILE A 966 25.88 14.30 -20.63
C ILE A 966 27.22 13.59 -20.82
N VAL A 967 27.25 12.27 -20.62
CA VAL A 967 28.46 11.43 -20.77
C VAL A 967 28.27 10.20 -21.68
N SER A 968 27.02 9.88 -22.04
CA SER A 968 26.71 8.80 -22.98
C SER A 968 25.45 9.11 -23.78
N ILE A 969 25.43 8.72 -25.06
CA ILE A 969 24.24 8.73 -25.93
C ILE A 969 24.12 7.37 -26.62
N GLU A 970 22.94 6.76 -26.52
CA GLU A 970 22.52 5.48 -27.10
C GLU A 970 21.62 5.74 -28.32
N ASP A 971 21.92 5.05 -29.43
CA ASP A 971 21.26 5.14 -30.76
C ASP A 971 20.93 6.56 -31.28
N PRO A 972 21.94 7.45 -31.41
CA PRO A 972 21.77 8.80 -31.95
C PRO A 972 21.32 8.90 -33.41
N PHE A 973 21.49 7.85 -34.23
CA PHE A 973 21.13 7.82 -35.66
C PHE A 973 20.51 6.48 -36.04
N ASP A 974 19.97 6.39 -37.25
CA ASP A 974 19.43 5.14 -37.76
C ASP A 974 20.49 4.03 -37.82
N GLN A 975 20.06 2.78 -37.58
CA GLN A 975 20.88 1.58 -37.60
C GLN A 975 21.77 1.40 -38.85
N ASP A 976 21.43 1.99 -40.00
CA ASP A 976 22.23 1.89 -41.22
C ASP A 976 22.75 3.24 -41.76
N ASP A 977 22.55 4.36 -41.04
CA ASP A 977 23.15 5.68 -41.31
C ASP A 977 24.62 5.75 -40.83
N TRP A 978 25.44 4.82 -41.35
CA TRP A 978 26.84 4.63 -40.94
C TRP A 978 27.71 5.89 -41.06
N GLU A 979 27.35 6.83 -41.93
CA GLU A 979 28.07 8.09 -42.11
C GLU A 979 27.81 9.06 -40.95
N ALA A 980 26.55 9.25 -40.52
CA ALA A 980 26.22 10.10 -39.38
C ALA A 980 26.83 9.58 -38.06
N TRP A 981 26.75 8.26 -37.81
CA TRP A 981 27.44 7.60 -36.69
C TRP A 981 28.94 7.90 -36.68
N THR A 982 29.60 7.64 -37.81
CA THR A 982 31.06 7.82 -37.97
C THR A 982 31.48 9.30 -37.92
N HIS A 983 30.59 10.22 -38.27
CA HIS A 983 30.79 11.66 -38.15
C HIS A 983 30.69 12.10 -36.68
N PHE A 984 29.61 11.74 -35.99
CA PHE A 984 29.37 12.18 -34.62
C PHE A 984 30.36 11.57 -33.61
N THR A 985 30.72 10.29 -33.74
CA THR A 985 31.71 9.64 -32.86
C THR A 985 33.11 10.27 -32.93
N LYS A 986 33.44 10.96 -34.04
CA LYS A 986 34.67 11.77 -34.15
C LYS A 986 34.58 13.15 -33.47
N LEU A 987 33.37 13.67 -33.27
CA LEU A 987 33.12 15.01 -32.72
C LEU A 987 32.74 15.01 -31.23
N SER A 988 32.07 13.95 -30.75
CA SER A 988 31.33 13.99 -29.49
C SER A 988 32.20 14.00 -28.23
N GLY A 989 33.33 13.30 -28.24
CA GLY A 989 34.24 13.17 -27.10
C GLY A 989 33.69 12.39 -25.88
N ILE A 990 32.45 11.91 -25.96
CA ILE A 990 31.74 11.14 -24.92
C ILE A 990 31.65 9.65 -25.30
N GLN A 991 30.87 8.86 -24.57
CA GLN A 991 30.49 7.53 -25.02
C GLN A 991 29.32 7.62 -26.01
N ILE A 992 29.42 6.85 -27.09
CA ILE A 992 28.39 6.61 -28.09
C ILE A 992 28.12 5.11 -28.08
N VAL A 993 26.88 4.72 -27.74
CA VAL A 993 26.45 3.33 -27.56
C VAL A 993 25.55 2.92 -28.73
N GLY A 994 25.78 1.72 -29.28
CA GLY A 994 24.94 1.16 -30.33
C GLY A 994 24.14 -0.06 -29.87
N ASP A 995 22.81 0.05 -29.78
CA ASP A 995 21.89 -1.07 -29.63
C ASP A 995 21.42 -1.55 -30.99
N ASP A 996 20.48 -0.87 -31.66
CA ASP A 996 19.98 -1.25 -32.99
C ASP A 996 21.09 -1.22 -34.06
N LEU A 997 22.14 -0.40 -33.88
CA LEU A 997 23.34 -0.45 -34.73
C LEU A 997 24.06 -1.81 -34.67
N THR A 998 24.15 -2.45 -33.51
CA THR A 998 25.00 -3.64 -33.29
C THR A 998 24.22 -4.92 -33.05
N VAL A 999 23.01 -4.82 -32.48
CA VAL A 999 22.11 -5.88 -32.02
C VAL A 999 22.80 -7.02 -31.26
N THR A 1000 23.82 -6.70 -30.45
CA THR A 1000 24.71 -7.67 -29.77
C THR A 1000 25.36 -8.69 -30.74
N ASN A 1001 25.33 -8.44 -32.06
CA ASN A 1001 25.75 -9.39 -33.10
C ASN A 1001 27.24 -9.22 -33.42
N PRO A 1002 28.09 -10.24 -33.23
CA PRO A 1002 29.55 -10.14 -33.45
C PRO A 1002 29.98 -9.70 -34.86
N LEU A 1003 29.14 -9.85 -35.89
CA LEU A 1003 29.43 -9.34 -37.23
C LEU A 1003 29.19 -7.83 -37.33
N ARG A 1004 28.04 -7.32 -36.87
CA ARG A 1004 27.75 -5.87 -36.88
C ARG A 1004 28.65 -5.11 -35.89
N ILE A 1005 29.04 -5.72 -34.77
CA ILE A 1005 30.08 -5.19 -33.87
C ILE A 1005 31.41 -4.98 -34.61
N LYS A 1006 31.89 -5.98 -35.38
CA LYS A 1006 33.14 -5.84 -36.16
C LYS A 1006 33.04 -4.72 -37.21
N THR A 1007 31.94 -4.63 -37.96
CA THR A 1007 31.75 -3.55 -38.94
C THR A 1007 31.67 -2.17 -38.28
N ALA A 1008 31.13 -2.07 -37.06
CA ALA A 1008 31.10 -0.83 -36.29
C ALA A 1008 32.48 -0.43 -35.73
N ILE A 1009 33.31 -1.40 -35.33
CA ILE A 1009 34.74 -1.23 -35.01
C ILE A 1009 35.50 -0.72 -36.24
N GLU A 1010 35.40 -1.43 -37.37
CA GLU A 1010 36.08 -1.10 -38.63
C GLU A 1010 35.77 0.33 -39.12
N LYS A 1011 34.49 0.72 -39.05
CA LYS A 1011 34.03 2.07 -39.44
C LYS A 1011 34.31 3.15 -38.37
N LYS A 1012 34.56 2.75 -37.11
CA LYS A 1012 34.60 3.62 -35.93
C LYS A 1012 33.29 4.39 -35.73
N ALA A 1013 32.18 3.65 -35.86
CA ALA A 1013 30.83 4.18 -35.83
C ALA A 1013 30.37 4.56 -34.41
N CYS A 1014 30.78 3.80 -33.40
CA CYS A 1014 30.51 4.04 -31.98
C CYS A 1014 31.72 3.58 -31.12
N ASN A 1015 31.63 3.69 -29.79
CA ASN A 1015 32.70 3.29 -28.84
C ASN A 1015 32.15 2.56 -27.60
N GLY A 1016 30.93 2.02 -27.72
CA GLY A 1016 30.19 1.38 -26.65
C GLY A 1016 29.20 0.35 -27.17
N LEU A 1017 29.17 -0.81 -26.52
CA LEU A 1017 28.24 -1.89 -26.81
C LEU A 1017 27.13 -1.89 -25.75
N LEU A 1018 25.88 -1.89 -26.20
CA LEU A 1018 24.77 -2.31 -25.36
C LEU A 1018 24.62 -3.83 -25.46
N LEU A 1019 24.80 -4.55 -24.36
CA LEU A 1019 24.69 -6.00 -24.34
C LEU A 1019 23.29 -6.41 -23.84
N LYS A 1020 22.45 -6.95 -24.73
CA LYS A 1020 21.12 -7.47 -24.42
C LYS A 1020 21.08 -8.97 -24.74
N VAL A 1021 21.13 -9.84 -23.72
CA VAL A 1021 21.29 -11.31 -23.90
C VAL A 1021 20.26 -11.96 -24.84
N ASN A 1022 19.01 -11.47 -24.86
CA ASN A 1022 17.95 -11.99 -25.75
C ASN A 1022 18.16 -11.66 -27.24
N GLN A 1023 18.99 -10.66 -27.54
CA GLN A 1023 19.30 -10.20 -28.91
C GLN A 1023 20.23 -11.19 -29.64
N ILE A 1024 21.03 -11.95 -28.88
CA ILE A 1024 21.96 -12.97 -29.42
C ILE A 1024 21.52 -14.40 -29.08
N GLY A 1025 20.96 -14.65 -27.88
CA GLY A 1025 20.23 -15.88 -27.54
C GLY A 1025 20.96 -16.97 -26.74
N THR A 1026 22.23 -16.80 -26.38
CA THR A 1026 22.92 -17.67 -25.39
C THR A 1026 23.82 -16.88 -24.45
N ILE A 1027 24.16 -17.46 -23.30
CA ILE A 1027 25.18 -16.93 -22.39
C ILE A 1027 26.55 -16.90 -23.06
N SER A 1028 26.99 -18.00 -23.70
CA SER A 1028 28.33 -18.07 -24.28
C SER A 1028 28.56 -17.07 -25.42
N GLU A 1029 27.56 -16.80 -26.27
CA GLU A 1029 27.66 -15.75 -27.28
C GLU A 1029 27.62 -14.34 -26.66
N SER A 1030 26.85 -14.14 -25.59
CA SER A 1030 26.79 -12.85 -24.86
C SER A 1030 28.15 -12.48 -24.23
N ILE A 1031 28.84 -13.47 -23.63
CA ILE A 1031 30.20 -13.32 -23.10
C ILE A 1031 31.17 -12.95 -24.24
N GLN A 1032 31.11 -13.67 -25.37
CA GLN A 1032 31.98 -13.40 -26.52
C GLN A 1032 31.74 -12.01 -27.14
N ALA A 1033 30.49 -11.54 -27.24
CA ALA A 1033 30.16 -10.22 -27.76
C ALA A 1033 30.71 -9.09 -26.86
N ALA A 1034 30.58 -9.24 -25.53
CA ALA A 1034 31.15 -8.32 -24.56
C ALA A 1034 32.68 -8.28 -24.63
N GLN A 1035 33.34 -9.44 -24.66
CA GLN A 1035 34.80 -9.55 -24.73
C GLN A 1035 35.36 -8.99 -26.05
N LEU A 1036 34.66 -9.20 -27.17
CA LEU A 1036 35.02 -8.60 -28.47
C LEU A 1036 35.04 -7.07 -28.37
N ALA A 1037 34.00 -6.45 -27.82
CA ALA A 1037 33.94 -4.99 -27.63
C ALA A 1037 35.01 -4.49 -26.63
N GLN A 1038 35.19 -5.17 -25.49
CA GLN A 1038 36.25 -4.85 -24.52
C GLN A 1038 37.65 -4.94 -25.14
N SER A 1039 37.89 -5.87 -26.08
CA SER A 1039 39.20 -6.04 -26.73
C SER A 1039 39.57 -4.91 -27.70
N ASP A 1040 38.59 -4.20 -28.27
CA ASP A 1040 38.79 -2.93 -29.02
C ASP A 1040 38.76 -1.70 -28.07
N GLY A 1041 38.66 -1.93 -26.76
CA GLY A 1041 38.64 -0.87 -25.74
C GLY A 1041 37.29 -0.18 -25.58
N TRP A 1042 36.18 -0.76 -26.04
CA TRP A 1042 34.85 -0.17 -25.89
C TRP A 1042 34.30 -0.36 -24.47
N GLY A 1043 33.50 0.61 -24.01
CA GLY A 1043 32.68 0.46 -22.82
C GLY A 1043 31.49 -0.47 -23.08
N VAL A 1044 31.30 -1.48 -22.24
CA VAL A 1044 30.10 -2.35 -22.29
C VAL A 1044 29.11 -1.88 -21.24
N MET A 1045 27.84 -1.74 -21.65
CA MET A 1045 26.70 -1.54 -20.77
C MET A 1045 25.75 -2.73 -20.95
N ILE A 1046 25.54 -3.54 -19.90
CA ILE A 1046 24.53 -4.61 -19.97
C ILE A 1046 23.16 -4.00 -19.75
N SER A 1047 22.19 -4.40 -20.57
CA SER A 1047 20.86 -3.81 -20.56
C SER A 1047 19.73 -4.85 -20.51
N HIS A 1048 18.59 -4.38 -20.05
CA HIS A 1048 17.35 -5.10 -19.87
C HIS A 1048 16.50 -5.11 -21.16
N ARG A 1049 15.27 -5.64 -21.12
CA ARG A 1049 14.27 -5.40 -22.19
C ARG A 1049 13.02 -4.71 -21.66
N SER A 1050 12.30 -4.01 -22.53
CA SER A 1050 11.05 -3.34 -22.15
C SER A 1050 10.02 -4.32 -21.57
N GLY A 1051 9.95 -5.57 -22.07
CA GLY A 1051 9.24 -6.69 -21.44
C GLY A 1051 10.15 -7.57 -20.59
N GLU A 1052 10.28 -7.26 -19.30
CA GLU A 1052 11.27 -7.87 -18.41
C GLU A 1052 10.66 -8.90 -17.45
N THR A 1053 11.47 -9.80 -16.90
CA THR A 1053 11.06 -10.81 -15.89
C THR A 1053 11.74 -10.55 -14.55
N GLU A 1054 11.36 -11.24 -13.47
CA GLU A 1054 12.02 -11.07 -12.17
C GLU A 1054 13.40 -11.76 -12.07
N ASN A 1055 13.83 -12.53 -13.09
CA ASN A 1055 15.15 -13.18 -13.11
C ASN A 1055 16.27 -12.13 -13.14
N THR A 1056 17.37 -12.38 -12.42
CA THR A 1056 18.41 -11.37 -12.13
C THR A 1056 19.69 -11.49 -12.95
N ILE A 1057 19.82 -12.43 -13.89
CA ILE A 1057 21.12 -12.79 -14.51
C ILE A 1057 21.93 -11.62 -15.10
N ILE A 1058 21.31 -10.53 -15.55
CA ILE A 1058 22.07 -9.36 -16.06
C ILE A 1058 22.85 -8.62 -14.96
N ALA A 1059 22.42 -8.73 -13.70
CA ALA A 1059 23.19 -8.27 -12.54
C ALA A 1059 24.45 -9.12 -12.35
N ASP A 1060 24.29 -10.44 -12.21
CA ASP A 1060 25.40 -11.38 -12.07
C ASP A 1060 26.40 -11.29 -13.24
N LEU A 1061 25.90 -11.24 -14.48
CA LEU A 1061 26.70 -11.14 -15.68
C LEU A 1061 27.48 -9.81 -15.76
N SER A 1062 26.92 -8.71 -15.24
CA SER A 1062 27.61 -7.41 -15.22
C SER A 1062 28.84 -7.42 -14.31
N VAL A 1063 28.73 -8.04 -13.13
CA VAL A 1063 29.84 -8.17 -12.18
C VAL A 1063 30.85 -9.20 -12.69
N ALA A 1064 30.38 -10.29 -13.29
CA ALA A 1064 31.21 -11.35 -13.86
C ALA A 1064 32.11 -10.88 -15.01
N LEU A 1065 31.56 -10.06 -15.91
CA LEU A 1065 32.25 -9.50 -17.08
C LEU A 1065 33.03 -8.21 -16.77
N GLY A 1066 33.00 -7.74 -15.51
CA GLY A 1066 33.66 -6.50 -15.10
C GLY A 1066 33.18 -5.27 -15.87
N VAL A 1067 31.92 -5.25 -16.30
CA VAL A 1067 31.40 -4.15 -17.13
C VAL A 1067 31.27 -2.87 -16.31
N GLY A 1068 31.51 -1.72 -16.95
CA GLY A 1068 31.43 -0.44 -16.25
C GLY A 1068 30.01 -0.01 -15.87
N GLN A 1069 28.98 -0.56 -16.53
CA GLN A 1069 27.67 0.07 -16.60
C GLN A 1069 26.53 -0.96 -16.72
N ILE A 1070 25.37 -0.65 -16.14
CA ILE A 1070 24.16 -1.48 -16.26
C ILE A 1070 22.90 -0.61 -16.38
N LYS A 1071 22.09 -0.83 -17.42
CA LYS A 1071 20.79 -0.15 -17.64
C LYS A 1071 19.69 -1.12 -17.25
N THR A 1072 18.98 -0.87 -16.14
CA THR A 1072 17.85 -1.74 -15.70
C THR A 1072 16.55 -1.01 -15.40
N GLY A 1073 16.41 0.24 -15.84
CA GLY A 1073 15.20 1.06 -15.66
C GLY A 1073 15.23 1.91 -14.39
N ALA A 1074 14.10 2.52 -14.02
CA ALA A 1074 13.99 3.34 -12.81
C ALA A 1074 14.14 2.49 -11.52
N PRO A 1075 14.36 3.10 -10.34
CA PRO A 1075 14.19 2.44 -9.05
C PRO A 1075 12.68 2.28 -8.71
N ALA A 1076 11.93 1.64 -9.60
CA ALA A 1076 10.49 1.37 -9.54
C ALA A 1076 10.14 0.13 -10.39
N ARG A 1077 8.99 -0.50 -10.10
CA ARG A 1077 8.57 -1.84 -10.61
C ARG A 1077 9.45 -2.98 -10.05
N SER A 1078 8.88 -4.17 -9.87
CA SER A 1078 9.54 -5.29 -9.16
C SER A 1078 10.70 -5.88 -9.96
N GLU A 1079 10.48 -6.09 -11.26
CA GLU A 1079 11.39 -6.75 -12.19
C GLU A 1079 12.68 -5.97 -12.46
N ARG A 1080 12.62 -4.64 -12.28
CA ARG A 1080 13.76 -3.71 -12.36
C ARG A 1080 14.55 -3.74 -11.05
N VAL A 1081 13.83 -3.50 -9.95
CA VAL A 1081 14.39 -3.47 -8.58
C VAL A 1081 14.99 -4.82 -8.17
N ALA A 1082 14.55 -5.95 -8.74
CA ALA A 1082 15.17 -7.27 -8.57
C ALA A 1082 16.66 -7.28 -8.95
N LYS A 1083 17.05 -6.66 -10.08
CA LYS A 1083 18.46 -6.57 -10.51
C LYS A 1083 19.27 -5.69 -9.58
N TYR A 1084 18.75 -4.51 -9.22
CA TYR A 1084 19.40 -3.61 -8.27
C TYR A 1084 19.58 -4.25 -6.89
N ASN A 1085 18.61 -5.03 -6.41
CA ASN A 1085 18.71 -5.80 -5.17
C ASN A 1085 19.74 -6.94 -5.27
N MET A 1086 19.92 -7.56 -6.43
CA MET A 1086 20.97 -8.57 -6.62
C MET A 1086 22.36 -7.95 -6.55
N LEU A 1087 22.59 -6.80 -7.21
CA LEU A 1087 23.86 -6.07 -7.12
C LEU A 1087 24.18 -5.61 -5.68
N LEU A 1088 23.17 -5.26 -4.87
CA LEU A 1088 23.36 -4.95 -3.45
C LEU A 1088 23.76 -6.18 -2.60
N ARG A 1089 23.27 -7.39 -2.93
CA ARG A 1089 23.71 -8.65 -2.28
C ARG A 1089 25.15 -8.98 -2.65
N ILE A 1090 25.47 -8.88 -3.94
CA ILE A 1090 26.83 -9.11 -4.46
C ILE A 1090 27.81 -8.09 -3.83
N GLU A 1091 27.40 -6.84 -3.57
CA GLU A 1091 28.21 -5.86 -2.81
C GLU A 1091 28.46 -6.29 -1.35
N GLU A 1092 27.49 -6.91 -0.67
CA GLU A 1092 27.65 -7.40 0.71
C GLU A 1092 28.53 -8.67 0.79
N GLU A 1093 28.47 -9.54 -0.22
CA GLU A 1093 29.35 -10.72 -0.37
C GLU A 1093 30.80 -10.32 -0.71
N LEU A 1094 30.97 -9.38 -1.64
CA LEU A 1094 32.26 -8.88 -2.11
C LEU A 1094 32.85 -7.82 -1.17
N LYS A 1095 33.45 -8.28 -0.06
CA LYS A 1095 34.09 -7.47 1.00
C LYS A 1095 34.92 -6.25 0.56
N ASN A 1096 35.53 -6.30 -0.63
CA ASN A 1096 36.34 -5.24 -1.25
C ASN A 1096 35.89 -4.97 -2.71
N ALA A 1097 34.58 -4.92 -2.98
CA ALA A 1097 34.06 -4.58 -4.31
C ALA A 1097 34.54 -3.18 -4.76
N THR A 1098 34.96 -3.06 -6.01
CA THR A 1098 35.24 -1.74 -6.63
C THR A 1098 34.00 -1.29 -7.40
N TYR A 1099 33.48 -0.10 -7.11
CA TYR A 1099 32.41 0.50 -7.92
C TYR A 1099 33.00 1.23 -9.13
N ALA A 1100 32.46 0.95 -10.33
CA ALA A 1100 33.01 1.48 -11.59
C ALA A 1100 32.88 3.01 -11.71
N GLY A 1101 31.81 3.61 -11.19
CA GLY A 1101 31.60 5.06 -11.21
C GLY A 1101 31.84 5.68 -12.60
N GLY A 1102 32.65 6.74 -12.66
CA GLY A 1102 33.07 7.37 -13.91
C GLY A 1102 34.12 6.58 -14.72
N ASP A 1103 34.89 5.67 -14.09
CA ASP A 1103 35.96 4.91 -14.76
C ASP A 1103 35.42 3.91 -15.80
N GLY A 1104 34.13 3.56 -15.72
CA GLY A 1104 33.43 2.62 -16.60
C GLY A 1104 32.97 3.18 -17.96
N PHE A 1105 33.26 4.46 -18.29
CA PHE A 1105 32.78 5.14 -19.50
C PHE A 1105 33.88 5.40 -20.53
N SER A 1106 33.56 5.22 -21.82
CA SER A 1106 34.43 5.64 -22.93
C SER A 1106 34.45 7.17 -23.06
N ALA A 1107 35.57 7.74 -23.55
CA ALA A 1107 35.67 9.19 -23.82
C ALA A 1107 36.24 9.42 -25.22
N GLY A 1108 35.37 9.50 -26.22
CA GLY A 1108 35.75 9.51 -27.64
C GLY A 1108 36.48 8.21 -27.99
N LEU A 1109 37.66 8.30 -28.61
CA LEU A 1109 38.51 7.12 -28.90
C LEU A 1109 39.34 6.66 -27.68
N THR A 1110 39.04 7.15 -26.46
CA THR A 1110 39.73 6.73 -25.24
C THR A 1110 38.96 5.59 -24.55
N PRO A 1111 39.56 4.40 -24.37
CA PRO A 1111 38.94 3.32 -23.62
C PRO A 1111 38.64 3.70 -22.17
N PRO A 1112 37.59 3.13 -21.55
CA PRO A 1112 37.30 3.26 -20.12
C PRO A 1112 38.56 3.08 -19.25
N ALA A 1113 38.70 3.88 -18.20
CA ALA A 1113 39.81 3.74 -17.25
C ALA A 1113 39.77 2.38 -16.51
N LEU A 1114 38.59 1.74 -16.49
CA LEU A 1114 38.39 0.38 -15.99
C LEU A 1114 39.13 -0.70 -16.80
N LEU A 1115 39.28 -0.53 -18.12
CA LEU A 1115 39.96 -1.49 -19.01
C LEU A 1115 41.49 -1.29 -19.07
N LYS A 1116 42.06 -0.43 -18.22
CA LYS A 1116 43.49 -0.05 -18.22
C LYS A 1116 44.22 -0.45 -16.92
N LYS A 1117 43.63 -1.36 -16.13
CA LYS A 1117 44.10 -1.78 -14.80
C LYS A 1117 44.33 -3.29 -14.76
#